data_AF-Q46FX2-F1
#
_entry.id   AF-Q46FX2-F1
#
_cell.length_a   1.000
_cell.length_b   1.000
_cell.length_c   1.000
_cell.angle_alpha   90.00
_cell.angle_beta   90.00
_cell.angle_gamma   90.00
#
_symmetry.space_group_name_H-M   'P 1'
#
loop_
_entity.id
_entity.type
_entity.pdbx_description
1 polymer ?
#
loop_
_entity_poly.entity_id
_entity_poly.type
_entity_poly.pdbx_seq_one_letter_code
_entity_poly.pdbx_strand_id
1 'polypeptide(L)'
;MDNKKNRSSEFAYLWMIKNKIKETYISFLLQALTKFQGLISKQLPLNTKRREIYDFAILNLQILKRRGFELFIHQVKNQNFKNYIKSSEIPIFESKISKSDGGISLVKTLQGKFNFPANNLNKINIFTINSQKENFKLKLQIINEQKMVIRESIVKSVEIKNNEYTSFKFKPIKESKDRIFNFRLQSIGESSASVSYEKTDETKELTLFYDGNNFNDKIGFQAFSDLGVQYEYDVWMLRNTLTATKKERCRKEAQNFAYKPKISIIMPVYNVDEIWLEKAIDSVINQIYTNWELCIADDASTKPHIKSTLSKYSELDSRIKVKYLSNNRGISGASNEALLLATGEFIGLLDNDDELSVDALYEVVKVLNKKSDIDLIYSDEDKIDMKGNRCNPFFKPGWSPDVLFSVNYVCHFAVIRKTIVDEVGRFRIGFEGSQDYDLFLRVAEKTNQVEHIPKILYHWRMIPGSTALNIFSKDKAQINGIRSLQDYLYRKKIDGKAAATINRTNYQVDYEIKGSPLVSIIIHFDDNVHVKKCINSIIKNTEETRYEILLMVSKKNEKQLSINFDPSNKQPAIKVLTYDESWNVSAINNFAAEKSSGDYLLFMNSRIETTNRNWLISLLKNAGREGIGCVCPKILNVDGTIKQAGIILGLNGEKYDVFSGNPENNWTNFGLDTWSRDYLAVSGECLMINKKTFFQAGGFDENKYYGNDIDLCLRVHKKGFRNLCIGTVSVYQLGIGLRKDEISPTDVQRILEPYRIFLETGDPYYNPNLSLKEKLCKLELMQ
;
A
#
# COMPACT_ATOMS: atom_id res chain seq x y z
N MET A 1 -44.76 -1.67 29.89
CA MET A 1 -43.33 -1.36 30.13
C MET A 1 -42.49 -2.64 30.26
N ASP A 2 -42.94 -3.78 29.69
CA ASP A 2 -42.35 -5.10 30.02
C ASP A 2 -41.64 -5.86 28.89
N ASN A 3 -41.45 -5.27 27.70
CA ASN A 3 -40.75 -5.94 26.60
C ASN A 3 -39.30 -5.47 26.35
N LYS A 4 -38.74 -4.62 27.20
CA LYS A 4 -37.32 -4.18 27.09
C LYS A 4 -36.35 -4.88 28.06
N LYS A 5 -36.84 -5.57 29.10
CA LYS A 5 -35.97 -6.27 30.07
C LYS A 5 -35.59 -7.71 29.70
N ASN A 6 -36.30 -8.36 28.78
CA ASN A 6 -36.02 -9.76 28.43
C ASN A 6 -35.04 -9.96 27.25
N ARG A 7 -34.75 -8.94 26.43
CA ARG A 7 -33.75 -9.07 25.35
C ARG A 7 -32.31 -8.88 25.82
N SER A 8 -32.07 -8.17 26.92
CA SER A 8 -30.71 -7.99 27.48
C SER A 8 -30.22 -9.21 28.26
N SER A 9 -31.13 -9.96 28.89
CA SER A 9 -30.81 -11.19 29.62
C SER A 9 -30.51 -12.37 28.68
N GLU A 10 -31.23 -12.50 27.56
CA GLU A 10 -30.98 -13.53 26.54
C GLU A 10 -29.62 -13.36 25.85
N PHE A 11 -29.23 -12.12 25.52
CA PHE A 11 -27.91 -11.83 24.93
C PHE A 11 -26.77 -12.04 25.93
N ALA A 12 -26.95 -11.68 27.20
CA ALA A 12 -25.97 -11.95 28.25
C ALA A 12 -25.81 -13.46 28.52
N TYR A 13 -26.93 -14.20 28.50
CA TYR A 13 -26.94 -15.65 28.70
C TYR A 13 -26.33 -16.41 27.52
N LEU A 14 -26.64 -16.03 26.28
CA LEU A 14 -26.01 -16.57 25.07
C LEU A 14 -24.51 -16.22 24.98
N TRP A 15 -24.12 -15.01 25.38
CA TRP A 15 -22.71 -14.60 25.48
C TRP A 15 -21.95 -15.41 26.53
N MET A 16 -22.56 -15.65 27.69
CA MET A 16 -21.99 -16.45 28.76
C MET A 16 -21.87 -17.93 28.38
N ILE A 17 -22.88 -18.51 27.73
CA ILE A 17 -22.83 -19.88 27.18
C ILE A 17 -21.76 -20.01 26.11
N LYS A 18 -21.65 -19.03 25.19
CA LYS A 18 -20.63 -19.02 24.14
C LYS A 18 -19.22 -18.91 24.71
N ASN A 19 -19.01 -18.11 25.76
CA ASN A 19 -17.73 -18.02 26.47
C ASN A 19 -17.41 -19.30 27.25
N LYS A 20 -18.39 -19.93 27.90
CA LYS A 20 -18.19 -21.20 28.63
C LYS A 20 -17.88 -22.36 27.68
N ILE A 21 -18.52 -22.42 26.52
CA ILE A 21 -18.19 -23.39 25.46
C ILE A 21 -16.78 -23.13 24.90
N LYS A 22 -16.38 -21.86 24.73
CA LYS A 22 -15.04 -21.46 24.30
C LYS A 22 -13.95 -21.83 25.33
N GLU A 23 -14.20 -21.60 26.62
CA GLU A 23 -13.30 -22.01 27.71
C GLU A 23 -13.19 -23.53 27.86
N THR A 24 -14.30 -24.25 27.72
CA THR A 24 -14.35 -25.72 27.83
C THR A 24 -13.65 -26.39 26.65
N TYR A 25 -13.80 -25.86 25.43
CA TYR A 25 -13.16 -26.38 24.23
C TYR A 25 -11.65 -26.13 24.22
N ILE A 26 -11.20 -24.95 24.68
CA ILE A 26 -9.78 -24.60 24.84
C ILE A 26 -9.13 -25.50 25.91
N SER A 27 -9.75 -25.68 27.07
CA SER A 27 -9.20 -26.51 28.15
C SER A 27 -8.99 -27.99 27.74
N PHE A 28 -9.96 -28.58 27.04
CA PHE A 28 -9.92 -29.99 26.65
C PHE A 28 -8.94 -30.27 25.49
N LEU A 29 -8.93 -29.43 24.44
CA LEU A 29 -8.01 -29.58 23.31
C LEU A 29 -6.55 -29.38 23.76
N LEU A 30 -6.29 -28.47 24.71
CA LEU A 30 -4.95 -28.21 25.22
C LEU A 30 -4.41 -29.30 26.16
N GLN A 31 -5.25 -29.90 27.01
CA GLN A 31 -4.84 -31.05 27.82
C GLN A 31 -4.51 -32.27 26.93
N ALA A 32 -5.28 -32.45 25.86
CA ALA A 32 -5.00 -33.48 24.85
C ALA A 32 -3.69 -33.20 24.11
N LEU A 33 -3.43 -31.97 23.66
CA LEU A 33 -2.22 -31.60 22.93
C LEU A 33 -0.94 -31.70 23.77
N THR A 34 -1.00 -31.37 25.07
CA THR A 34 0.17 -31.48 25.97
C THR A 34 0.53 -32.94 26.22
N LYS A 35 -0.48 -33.82 26.38
CA LYS A 35 -0.28 -35.28 26.42
C LYS A 35 0.24 -35.82 25.08
N PHE A 36 -0.28 -35.30 23.97
CA PHE A 36 0.14 -35.68 22.62
C PHE A 36 1.60 -35.27 22.34
N GLN A 37 2.02 -34.07 22.73
CA GLN A 37 3.41 -33.59 22.61
C GLN A 37 4.37 -34.43 23.45
N GLY A 38 3.96 -34.86 24.65
CA GLY A 38 4.71 -35.82 25.47
C GLY A 38 4.87 -37.19 24.79
N LEU A 39 3.84 -37.69 24.09
CA LEU A 39 3.88 -38.93 23.33
C LEU A 39 4.79 -38.83 22.10
N ILE A 40 4.69 -37.77 21.30
CA ILE A 40 5.54 -37.55 20.12
C ILE A 40 7.00 -37.39 20.53
N SER A 41 7.29 -36.82 21.71
CA SER A 41 8.66 -36.63 22.20
C SER A 41 9.30 -37.91 22.73
N LYS A 42 8.49 -38.94 23.02
CA LYS A 42 8.97 -40.28 23.34
C LYS A 42 9.07 -41.20 22.13
N GLN A 43 8.28 -40.95 21.08
CA GLN A 43 8.14 -41.85 19.93
C GLN A 43 8.90 -41.42 18.67
N LEU A 44 9.19 -40.12 18.49
CA LEU A 44 9.92 -39.62 17.33
C LEU A 44 11.26 -38.98 17.75
N PRO A 45 12.40 -39.46 17.22
CA PRO A 45 13.71 -38.84 17.44
C PRO A 45 13.75 -37.39 16.93
N LEU A 46 14.59 -36.58 17.58
CA LEU A 46 14.92 -35.22 17.14
C LEU A 46 15.51 -35.25 15.72
N ASN A 47 15.22 -34.21 14.92
CA ASN A 47 15.69 -34.02 13.53
C ASN A 47 15.11 -34.98 12.48
N THR A 48 13.92 -35.54 12.70
CA THR A 48 13.19 -36.27 11.66
C THR A 48 12.17 -35.36 10.97
N LYS A 49 12.06 -35.43 9.64
CA LYS A 49 11.05 -34.65 8.86
C LYS A 49 9.62 -34.81 9.38
N ARG A 50 9.27 -35.99 9.89
CA ARG A 50 7.95 -36.23 10.51
C ARG A 50 7.79 -35.44 11.82
N ARG A 51 8.82 -35.39 12.66
CA ARG A 51 8.80 -34.60 13.90
C ARG A 51 8.69 -33.10 13.62
N GLU A 52 9.41 -32.60 12.61
CA GLU A 52 9.34 -31.20 12.18
C GLU A 52 7.93 -30.78 11.79
N ILE A 53 7.20 -31.61 11.02
CA ILE A 53 5.80 -31.33 10.64
C ILE A 53 4.90 -31.18 11.87
N TYR A 54 5.08 -32.05 12.88
CA TYR A 54 4.31 -31.97 14.13
C TYR A 54 4.71 -30.76 14.97
N ASP A 55 6.01 -30.44 15.06
CA ASP A 55 6.48 -29.26 15.78
C ASP A 55 5.99 -27.96 15.11
N PHE A 56 5.93 -27.90 13.77
CA PHE A 56 5.30 -26.80 13.04
C PHE A 56 3.81 -26.67 13.30
N ALA A 57 3.08 -27.79 13.35
CA ALA A 57 1.66 -27.78 13.70
C ALA A 57 1.42 -27.27 15.14
N ILE A 58 2.27 -27.69 16.09
CA ILE A 58 2.25 -27.22 17.48
C ILE A 58 2.62 -25.73 17.57
N LEU A 59 3.62 -25.27 16.80
CA LEU A 59 4.01 -23.86 16.73
C LEU A 59 2.85 -23.00 16.20
N ASN A 60 2.16 -23.46 15.15
CA ASN A 60 0.96 -22.81 14.61
C ASN A 60 -0.18 -22.75 15.65
N LEU A 61 -0.36 -23.82 16.43
CA LEU A 61 -1.34 -23.84 17.53
C LEU A 61 -0.94 -22.92 18.70
N GLN A 62 0.36 -22.75 18.97
CA GLN A 62 0.86 -21.77 19.94
C GLN A 62 0.74 -20.32 19.44
N ILE A 63 0.88 -20.08 18.14
CA ILE A 63 0.56 -18.80 17.50
C ILE A 63 -0.93 -18.49 17.64
N LEU A 64 -1.80 -19.49 17.42
CA LEU A 64 -3.24 -19.45 17.71
C LEU A 64 -3.54 -19.11 19.18
N LYS A 65 -2.76 -19.65 20.14
CA LYS A 65 -2.86 -19.34 21.57
C LYS A 65 -2.50 -17.87 21.88
N ARG A 66 -1.46 -17.33 21.24
CA ARG A 66 -1.05 -15.92 21.43
C ARG A 66 -1.95 -14.92 20.73
N ARG A 67 -2.57 -15.30 19.60
CA ARG A 67 -3.34 -14.41 18.72
C ARG A 67 -4.86 -14.56 18.85
N GLY A 68 -5.38 -15.60 19.51
CA GLY A 68 -6.81 -15.76 19.80
C GLY A 68 -7.61 -16.47 18.70
N PHE A 69 -8.62 -17.25 19.10
CA PHE A 69 -9.46 -18.09 18.23
C PHE A 69 -10.31 -17.30 17.23
N GLU A 70 -10.63 -16.04 17.54
CA GLU A 70 -11.41 -15.18 16.64
C GLU A 70 -10.59 -14.69 15.44
N LEU A 71 -9.28 -14.46 15.63
CA LEU A 71 -8.34 -14.18 14.55
C LEU A 71 -8.17 -15.38 13.61
N PHE A 72 -8.26 -16.60 14.11
CA PHE A 72 -8.30 -17.81 13.28
C PHE A 72 -9.61 -17.94 12.52
N ILE A 73 -10.77 -17.73 13.15
CA ILE A 73 -12.05 -17.70 12.41
C ILE A 73 -12.04 -16.57 11.38
N HIS A 74 -11.39 -15.43 11.66
CA HIS A 74 -11.24 -14.35 10.70
C HIS A 74 -10.28 -14.71 9.56
N GLN A 75 -9.15 -15.39 9.83
CA GLN A 75 -8.24 -15.91 8.80
C GLN A 75 -8.87 -17.04 7.97
N VAL A 76 -9.64 -17.94 8.58
CA VAL A 76 -10.39 -18.99 7.89
C VAL A 76 -11.54 -18.38 7.07
N LYS A 77 -12.18 -17.32 7.57
CA LYS A 77 -13.12 -16.51 6.79
C LYS A 77 -12.42 -15.73 5.68
N ASN A 78 -11.20 -15.23 5.85
CA ASN A 78 -10.48 -14.50 4.81
C ASN A 78 -9.77 -15.43 3.81
N GLN A 79 -9.51 -16.69 4.17
CA GLN A 79 -9.05 -17.72 3.23
C GLN A 79 -10.20 -18.37 2.44
N ASN A 80 -11.46 -18.24 2.87
CA ASN A 80 -12.60 -18.92 2.22
C ASN A 80 -13.92 -18.15 2.08
N PHE A 81 -14.00 -16.86 2.42
CA PHE A 81 -15.01 -15.97 1.87
C PHE A 81 -14.37 -15.19 0.74
N LYS A 82 -14.44 -15.79 -0.45
CA LYS A 82 -14.55 -15.05 -1.70
C LYS A 82 -15.69 -14.05 -1.50
N ASN A 83 -15.36 -12.83 -1.09
CA ASN A 83 -16.25 -11.70 -1.29
C ASN A 83 -16.29 -11.53 -2.80
N TYR A 84 -17.16 -12.30 -3.45
CA TYR A 84 -17.53 -12.08 -4.83
C TYR A 84 -18.03 -10.65 -4.87
N ILE A 85 -17.23 -9.75 -5.43
CA ILE A 85 -17.75 -8.48 -5.89
C ILE A 85 -18.88 -8.87 -6.82
N LYS A 86 -20.11 -8.36 -6.61
CA LYS A 86 -21.12 -8.41 -7.67
C LYS A 86 -20.61 -7.49 -8.79
N SER A 87 -19.72 -8.03 -9.63
CA SER A 87 -18.99 -7.34 -10.70
C SER A 87 -19.90 -6.63 -11.70
N SER A 88 -21.17 -7.00 -11.74
CA SER A 88 -22.23 -6.36 -12.52
C SER A 88 -22.43 -4.85 -12.25
N GLU A 89 -21.79 -4.28 -11.22
CA GLU A 89 -21.92 -2.88 -10.83
C GLU A 89 -20.68 -2.01 -11.11
N ILE A 90 -19.53 -2.58 -11.51
CA ILE A 90 -18.31 -1.80 -11.76
C ILE A 90 -18.11 -1.59 -13.28
N PRO A 91 -18.00 -0.34 -13.78
CA PRO A 91 -17.77 -0.10 -15.20
C PRO A 91 -16.36 -0.54 -15.60
N ILE A 92 -16.24 -1.24 -16.72
CA ILE A 92 -14.95 -1.66 -17.28
C ILE A 92 -14.33 -0.56 -18.14
N PHE A 93 -15.17 0.23 -18.81
CA PHE A 93 -14.79 1.43 -19.53
C PHE A 93 -15.62 2.60 -18.99
N GLU A 94 -14.97 3.74 -18.74
CA GLU A 94 -15.64 4.92 -18.21
C GLU A 94 -15.03 6.22 -18.73
N SER A 95 -15.89 7.15 -19.11
CA SER A 95 -15.60 8.55 -19.37
C SER A 95 -16.43 9.35 -18.37
N LYS A 96 -15.80 9.88 -17.32
CA LYS A 96 -16.48 10.73 -16.33
C LYS A 96 -16.52 12.18 -16.80
N ILE A 97 -17.50 12.91 -16.28
CA ILE A 97 -17.53 14.37 -16.29
C ILE A 97 -17.40 14.86 -14.85
N SER A 98 -16.51 15.82 -14.63
CA SER A 98 -16.23 16.44 -13.34
C SER A 98 -17.20 17.59 -13.05
N LYS A 99 -17.65 18.27 -14.10
CA LYS A 99 -18.61 19.37 -14.11
C LYS A 99 -19.47 19.29 -15.35
N SER A 100 -20.70 19.80 -15.27
CA SER A 100 -21.60 19.88 -16.42
C SER A 100 -21.57 21.29 -17.00
N ASP A 101 -21.06 21.45 -18.22
CA ASP A 101 -21.06 22.72 -18.97
C ASP A 101 -22.36 22.91 -19.80
N GLY A 102 -23.23 21.90 -19.84
CA GLY A 102 -24.55 21.97 -20.46
C GLY A 102 -25.16 20.61 -20.77
N GLY A 103 -26.29 20.62 -21.49
CA GLY A 103 -26.98 19.43 -21.97
C GLY A 103 -27.06 19.38 -23.49
N ILE A 104 -26.68 18.26 -24.08
CA ILE A 104 -26.85 17.98 -25.52
C ILE A 104 -28.24 17.38 -25.73
N SER A 105 -29.13 18.10 -26.41
CA SER A 105 -30.49 17.62 -26.68
C SER A 105 -30.50 16.35 -27.52
N LEU A 106 -31.25 15.33 -27.10
CA LEU A 106 -31.41 14.07 -27.82
C LEU A 106 -32.53 14.08 -28.86
N VAL A 107 -33.04 15.27 -29.21
CA VAL A 107 -33.84 15.48 -30.44
C VAL A 107 -33.03 15.12 -31.68
N LYS A 108 -31.73 15.43 -31.66
CA LYS A 108 -30.77 14.98 -32.68
C LYS A 108 -30.02 13.75 -32.19
N THR A 109 -29.47 13.00 -33.15
CA THR A 109 -28.78 11.75 -32.86
C THR A 109 -27.39 12.01 -32.29
N LEU A 110 -27.11 11.45 -31.12
CA LEU A 110 -25.75 11.34 -30.58
C LEU A 110 -25.17 9.99 -30.99
N GLN A 111 -23.98 10.01 -31.59
CA GLN A 111 -23.24 8.82 -31.94
C GLN A 111 -21.90 8.83 -31.22
N GLY A 112 -21.35 7.65 -30.96
CA GLY A 112 -20.01 7.56 -30.41
C GLY A 112 -19.30 6.28 -30.81
N LYS A 113 -17.97 6.30 -30.67
CA LYS A 113 -17.08 5.18 -30.98
C LYS A 113 -16.15 4.96 -29.80
N PHE A 114 -16.08 3.71 -29.33
CA PHE A 114 -15.23 3.32 -28.19
C PHE A 114 -14.66 1.91 -28.41
N ASN A 115 -13.51 1.63 -27.79
CA ASN A 115 -12.93 0.29 -27.73
C ASN A 115 -13.24 -0.32 -26.36
N PHE A 116 -13.74 -1.55 -26.32
CA PHE A 116 -14.11 -2.21 -25.07
C PHE A 116 -13.10 -3.31 -24.69
N PRO A 117 -12.43 -3.24 -23.51
CA PRO A 117 -11.27 -4.09 -23.21
C PRO A 117 -11.62 -5.48 -22.64
N ALA A 118 -12.90 -5.83 -22.55
CA ALA A 118 -13.36 -7.09 -21.94
C ALA A 118 -14.37 -7.82 -22.82
N ASN A 119 -14.53 -9.12 -22.58
CA ASN A 119 -15.61 -9.90 -23.18
C ASN A 119 -16.95 -9.63 -22.48
N ASN A 120 -18.03 -10.11 -23.08
CA ASN A 120 -19.40 -10.00 -22.58
C ASN A 120 -19.91 -8.59 -22.22
N LEU A 121 -19.65 -7.57 -23.06
CA LEU A 121 -20.33 -6.27 -22.98
C LEU A 121 -21.86 -6.45 -22.91
N ASN A 122 -22.50 -5.95 -21.85
CA ASN A 122 -23.93 -6.21 -21.59
C ASN A 122 -24.74 -4.99 -21.13
N LYS A 123 -24.08 -3.90 -20.73
CA LYS A 123 -24.74 -2.71 -20.20
C LYS A 123 -23.91 -1.48 -20.51
N ILE A 124 -24.58 -0.39 -20.86
CA ILE A 124 -24.00 0.95 -20.98
C ILE A 124 -24.81 1.90 -20.11
N ASN A 125 -24.15 2.77 -19.37
CA ASN A 125 -24.82 3.89 -18.70
C ASN A 125 -24.39 5.20 -19.32
N ILE A 126 -25.32 6.15 -19.42
CA ILE A 126 -25.07 7.50 -19.94
C ILE A 126 -25.62 8.51 -18.93
N PHE A 127 -24.84 9.54 -18.61
CA PHE A 127 -25.23 10.59 -17.67
C PHE A 127 -26.22 11.54 -18.34
N THR A 128 -27.47 11.47 -17.91
CA THR A 128 -28.59 12.17 -18.55
C THR A 128 -29.08 13.32 -17.68
N ILE A 129 -29.55 14.38 -18.35
CA ILE A 129 -30.28 15.50 -17.77
C ILE A 129 -31.72 15.38 -18.27
N ASN A 130 -32.69 15.47 -17.37
CA ASN A 130 -34.09 15.41 -17.71
C ASN A 130 -34.84 16.57 -17.02
N SER A 131 -35.30 17.54 -17.81
CA SER A 131 -35.95 18.76 -17.33
C SER A 131 -37.48 18.67 -17.25
N GLN A 132 -38.12 17.67 -17.88
CA GLN A 132 -39.58 17.55 -17.93
C GLN A 132 -40.06 16.09 -17.83
N LYS A 133 -41.26 15.88 -17.26
CA LYS A 133 -41.90 14.55 -17.18
C LYS A 133 -42.84 14.35 -18.37
N GLU A 134 -42.28 14.08 -19.55
CA GLU A 134 -43.03 13.78 -20.77
C GLU A 134 -43.00 12.28 -21.12
N ASN A 135 -43.91 11.83 -21.98
CA ASN A 135 -44.02 10.43 -22.42
C ASN A 135 -43.11 10.13 -23.63
N PHE A 136 -41.79 10.16 -23.43
CA PHE A 136 -40.81 9.78 -24.46
C PHE A 136 -39.97 8.56 -24.08
N LYS A 137 -39.19 8.04 -25.02
CA LYS A 137 -38.25 6.92 -24.81
C LYS A 137 -36.85 7.29 -25.32
N LEU A 138 -35.81 6.76 -24.70
CA LEU A 138 -34.45 6.79 -25.25
C LEU A 138 -34.10 5.42 -25.81
N LYS A 139 -33.55 5.40 -27.02
CA LYS A 139 -33.07 4.19 -27.68
C LYS A 139 -31.57 4.25 -27.85
N LEU A 140 -30.88 3.27 -27.29
CA LEU A 140 -29.46 3.00 -27.51
C LEU A 140 -29.30 1.81 -28.46
N GLN A 141 -28.54 1.98 -29.53
CA GLN A 141 -28.15 0.92 -30.45
C GLN A 141 -26.64 0.74 -30.43
N ILE A 142 -26.16 -0.52 -30.38
CA ILE A 142 -24.75 -0.88 -30.49
C ILE A 142 -24.50 -1.45 -31.88
N ILE A 143 -23.50 -0.91 -32.55
CA ILE A 143 -23.19 -1.12 -33.95
C ILE A 143 -21.76 -1.64 -34.04
N ASN A 144 -21.56 -2.75 -34.75
CA ASN A 144 -20.22 -3.32 -34.97
C ASN A 144 -19.44 -2.58 -36.09
N GLU A 145 -18.21 -3.02 -36.35
CA GLU A 145 -17.36 -2.45 -37.40
C GLU A 145 -17.95 -2.59 -38.81
N GLN A 146 -18.75 -3.65 -39.05
CA GLN A 146 -19.49 -3.87 -40.30
C GLN A 146 -20.76 -3.01 -40.42
N LYS A 147 -20.94 -2.00 -39.56
CA LYS A 147 -22.09 -1.08 -39.53
C LYS A 147 -23.45 -1.75 -39.29
N MET A 148 -23.47 -2.97 -38.73
CA MET A 148 -24.70 -3.67 -38.36
C MET A 148 -25.07 -3.40 -36.89
N VAL A 149 -26.35 -3.13 -36.63
CA VAL A 149 -26.89 -3.05 -35.26
C VAL A 149 -26.90 -4.47 -34.67
N ILE A 150 -26.07 -4.68 -33.65
CA ILE A 150 -25.94 -5.98 -32.99
C ILE A 150 -26.71 -6.05 -31.67
N ARG A 151 -26.98 -4.91 -31.03
CA ARG A 151 -27.80 -4.82 -29.80
C ARG A 151 -28.61 -3.54 -29.78
N GLU A 152 -29.74 -3.60 -29.10
CA GLU A 152 -30.63 -2.47 -28.88
C GLU A 152 -31.17 -2.51 -27.44
N SER A 153 -31.34 -1.33 -26.85
CA SER A 153 -31.94 -1.13 -25.53
C SER A 153 -32.81 0.13 -25.55
N ILE A 154 -34.01 0.03 -24.99
CA ILE A 154 -34.98 1.14 -24.94
C ILE A 154 -35.34 1.40 -23.47
N VAL A 155 -35.18 2.65 -23.04
CA VAL A 155 -35.50 3.11 -21.69
C VAL A 155 -36.68 4.09 -21.76
N LYS A 156 -37.69 3.90 -20.93
CA LYS A 156 -38.87 4.77 -20.85
C LYS A 156 -38.57 6.01 -20.02
N SER A 157 -39.28 7.12 -20.25
CA SER A 157 -39.05 8.39 -19.53
C SER A 157 -39.03 8.28 -18.00
N VAL A 158 -39.85 7.40 -17.41
CA VAL A 158 -39.90 7.14 -15.96
C VAL A 158 -38.61 6.51 -15.39
N GLU A 159 -37.79 5.88 -16.24
CA GLU A 159 -36.53 5.24 -15.85
C GLU A 159 -35.31 6.14 -16.14
N ILE A 160 -35.51 7.25 -16.85
CA ILE A 160 -34.44 8.21 -17.16
C ILE A 160 -34.12 9.03 -15.92
N LYS A 161 -32.85 9.01 -15.54
CA LYS A 161 -32.34 9.72 -14.38
C LYS A 161 -31.99 11.16 -14.73
N ASN A 162 -32.23 12.09 -13.79
CA ASN A 162 -31.85 13.49 -13.94
C ASN A 162 -30.59 13.77 -13.13
N ASN A 163 -29.55 14.32 -13.77
CA ASN A 163 -28.22 14.52 -13.18
C ASN A 163 -27.60 13.23 -12.62
N GLU A 164 -27.88 12.11 -13.29
CA GLU A 164 -27.48 10.77 -12.87
C GLU A 164 -27.36 9.85 -14.11
N TYR A 165 -26.80 8.66 -13.90
CA TYR A 165 -26.59 7.66 -14.95
C TYR A 165 -27.87 6.87 -15.29
N THR A 166 -28.35 7.02 -16.54
CA THR A 166 -29.41 6.16 -17.10
C THR A 166 -28.81 4.89 -17.68
N SER A 167 -29.36 3.73 -17.28
CA SER A 167 -28.84 2.39 -17.65
C SER A 167 -29.54 1.79 -18.87
N PHE A 168 -28.74 1.34 -19.84
CA PHE A 168 -29.17 0.61 -21.04
C PHE A 168 -28.62 -0.81 -20.98
N LYS A 169 -29.48 -1.79 -20.65
CA LYS A 169 -29.11 -3.21 -20.54
C LYS A 169 -29.50 -3.96 -21.82
N PHE A 170 -28.67 -4.93 -22.23
CA PHE A 170 -28.91 -5.76 -23.41
C PHE A 170 -28.25 -7.15 -23.24
N LYS A 171 -28.59 -8.11 -24.13
CA LYS A 171 -27.97 -9.44 -24.10
C LYS A 171 -26.45 -9.32 -24.29
N PRO A 172 -25.63 -10.07 -23.54
CA PRO A 172 -24.17 -9.98 -23.63
C PRO A 172 -23.62 -10.16 -25.05
N ILE A 173 -22.61 -9.38 -25.41
CA ILE A 173 -21.82 -9.55 -26.64
C ILE A 173 -20.56 -10.35 -26.28
N LYS A 174 -20.58 -11.66 -26.54
CA LYS A 174 -19.59 -12.60 -25.99
C LYS A 174 -18.14 -12.25 -26.32
N GLU A 175 -17.84 -12.04 -27.59
CA GLU A 175 -16.51 -11.69 -28.09
C GLU A 175 -16.39 -10.18 -28.26
N SER A 176 -16.38 -9.43 -27.17
CA SER A 176 -16.28 -7.97 -27.20
C SER A 176 -14.90 -7.44 -26.84
N LYS A 177 -13.99 -8.29 -26.35
CA LYS A 177 -12.65 -7.87 -25.92
C LYS A 177 -11.85 -7.28 -27.08
N ASP A 178 -11.30 -6.09 -26.82
CA ASP A 178 -10.45 -5.30 -27.72
C ASP A 178 -11.11 -4.96 -29.07
N ARG A 179 -12.45 -5.05 -29.15
CA ARG A 179 -13.23 -4.68 -30.35
C ARG A 179 -13.73 -3.26 -30.27
N ILE A 180 -13.81 -2.62 -31.44
CA ILE A 180 -14.36 -1.28 -31.59
C ILE A 180 -15.87 -1.37 -31.78
N PHE A 181 -16.62 -0.63 -30.97
CA PHE A 181 -18.06 -0.48 -31.09
C PHE A 181 -18.42 0.97 -31.42
N ASN A 182 -19.40 1.12 -32.31
CA ASN A 182 -20.11 2.38 -32.45
C ASN A 182 -21.43 2.28 -31.67
N PHE A 183 -21.92 3.40 -31.13
CA PHE A 183 -23.26 3.47 -30.59
C PHE A 183 -24.04 4.63 -31.20
N ARG A 184 -25.36 4.51 -31.13
CA ARG A 184 -26.32 5.55 -31.48
C ARG A 184 -27.32 5.71 -30.35
N LEU A 185 -27.44 6.93 -29.84
CA LEU A 185 -28.43 7.33 -28.85
C LEU A 185 -29.35 8.39 -29.46
N GLN A 186 -30.65 8.15 -29.38
CA GLN A 186 -31.66 9.08 -29.87
C GLN A 186 -32.93 8.99 -29.03
N SER A 187 -33.71 10.07 -29.00
CA SER A 187 -35.06 10.02 -28.48
C SER A 187 -36.04 9.43 -29.49
N ILE A 188 -37.09 8.79 -28.99
CA ILE A 188 -38.26 8.35 -29.74
C ILE A 188 -39.45 9.11 -29.18
N GLY A 189 -39.99 10.06 -29.97
CA GLY A 189 -41.05 10.99 -29.58
C GLY A 189 -40.55 12.44 -29.43
N GLU A 190 -41.41 13.35 -28.99
CA GLU A 190 -41.03 14.70 -28.58
C GLU A 190 -40.17 14.62 -27.30
N SER A 191 -38.97 15.22 -27.30
CA SER A 191 -37.91 14.93 -26.32
C SER A 191 -37.51 16.13 -25.49
N SER A 192 -37.50 15.94 -24.17
CA SER A 192 -36.94 16.86 -23.17
C SER A 192 -35.63 16.33 -22.52
N ALA A 193 -35.10 15.19 -22.98
CA ALA A 193 -33.85 14.62 -22.44
C ALA A 193 -32.61 15.17 -23.14
N SER A 194 -31.57 15.38 -22.33
CA SER A 194 -30.24 15.75 -22.79
C SER A 194 -29.16 14.85 -22.19
N VAL A 195 -28.00 14.79 -22.82
CA VAL A 195 -26.78 14.19 -22.25
C VAL A 195 -25.91 15.30 -21.69
N SER A 196 -25.49 15.17 -20.44
CA SER A 196 -24.57 16.15 -19.85
C SER A 196 -23.19 16.04 -20.48
N TYR A 197 -22.56 17.19 -20.72
CA TYR A 197 -21.21 17.24 -21.27
C TYR A 197 -20.29 18.19 -20.51
N GLU A 198 -18.98 17.95 -20.64
CA GLU A 198 -17.90 18.77 -20.11
C GLU A 198 -16.96 19.16 -21.24
N LYS A 199 -16.72 20.47 -21.39
CA LYS A 199 -15.79 21.00 -22.39
C LYS A 199 -14.37 20.58 -22.06
N THR A 200 -13.64 20.07 -23.04
CA THR A 200 -12.26 19.64 -22.85
C THR A 200 -11.47 19.73 -24.14
N ASP A 201 -10.22 20.14 -24.01
CA ASP A 201 -9.25 20.12 -25.10
C ASP A 201 -8.49 18.78 -25.19
N GLU A 202 -8.80 17.82 -24.32
CA GLU A 202 -8.15 16.52 -24.29
C GLU A 202 -8.68 15.57 -25.37
N THR A 203 -7.76 14.84 -26.01
CA THR A 203 -8.09 13.73 -26.91
C THR A 203 -8.79 12.60 -26.15
N LYS A 204 -9.93 12.09 -26.65
CA LYS A 204 -10.80 11.16 -25.92
C LYS A 204 -10.75 9.72 -26.40
N GLU A 205 -10.82 8.79 -25.44
CA GLU A 205 -11.03 7.36 -25.72
C GLU A 205 -12.43 7.05 -26.28
N LEU A 206 -13.38 7.94 -25.99
CA LEU A 206 -14.72 7.97 -26.57
C LEU A 206 -14.80 9.10 -27.60
N THR A 207 -14.81 8.75 -28.89
CA THR A 207 -15.07 9.72 -29.97
C THR A 207 -16.57 9.93 -30.08
N LEU A 208 -17.02 11.18 -30.19
CA LEU A 208 -18.45 11.52 -30.25
C LEU A 208 -18.76 12.29 -31.52
N PHE A 209 -19.97 12.08 -32.03
CA PHE A 209 -20.52 12.80 -33.16
C PHE A 209 -21.95 13.21 -32.81
N TYR A 210 -22.29 14.48 -33.00
CA TYR A 210 -23.63 14.97 -32.80
C TYR A 210 -24.19 15.41 -34.15
N ASP A 211 -25.28 14.75 -34.57
CA ASP A 211 -25.92 15.00 -35.87
C ASP A 211 -24.94 14.87 -37.06
N GLY A 212 -24.02 13.91 -36.96
CA GLY A 212 -22.99 13.65 -37.97
C GLY A 212 -21.73 14.52 -37.89
N ASN A 213 -21.71 15.56 -37.06
CA ASN A 213 -20.54 16.42 -36.87
C ASN A 213 -19.69 15.98 -35.68
N ASN A 214 -18.37 16.13 -35.77
CA ASN A 214 -17.47 15.84 -34.65
C ASN A 214 -17.88 16.63 -33.40
N PHE A 215 -17.97 15.93 -32.27
CA PHE A 215 -18.30 16.53 -30.98
C PHE A 215 -17.11 16.37 -30.02
N ASN A 216 -16.44 17.50 -29.78
CA ASN A 216 -15.15 17.55 -29.09
C ASN A 216 -15.25 17.72 -27.57
N ASP A 217 -16.42 17.53 -26.95
CA ASP A 217 -16.58 17.54 -25.48
C ASP A 217 -16.84 16.15 -24.84
N LYS A 218 -16.52 15.97 -23.55
CA LYS A 218 -16.68 14.70 -22.82
C LYS A 218 -18.15 14.52 -22.42
N ILE A 219 -18.63 13.29 -22.35
CA ILE A 219 -19.92 12.95 -21.73
C ILE A 219 -19.69 11.92 -20.63
N GLY A 220 -20.61 11.87 -19.66
CA GLY A 220 -20.65 10.77 -18.69
C GLY A 220 -21.08 9.48 -19.37
N PHE A 221 -20.15 8.55 -19.59
CA PHE A 221 -20.40 7.28 -20.28
C PHE A 221 -19.71 6.13 -19.56
N GLN A 222 -20.41 5.02 -19.37
CA GLN A 222 -19.90 3.82 -18.72
C GLN A 222 -20.29 2.58 -19.52
N ALA A 223 -19.40 1.60 -19.66
CA ALA A 223 -19.70 0.30 -20.25
C ALA A 223 -19.26 -0.85 -19.33
N PHE A 224 -20.06 -1.90 -19.25
CA PHE A 224 -19.94 -2.99 -18.27
C PHE A 224 -19.86 -4.35 -18.94
N SER A 225 -19.22 -5.29 -18.25
CA SER A 225 -19.16 -6.70 -18.63
C SER A 225 -20.00 -7.55 -17.68
N ASP A 226 -20.60 -8.63 -18.17
CA ASP A 226 -21.23 -9.65 -17.32
C ASP A 226 -20.25 -10.68 -16.77
N LEU A 227 -18.97 -10.62 -17.18
CA LEU A 227 -17.96 -11.55 -16.71
C LEU A 227 -17.94 -11.51 -15.19
N GLY A 228 -18.03 -12.70 -14.58
CA GLY A 228 -17.78 -12.88 -13.16
C GLY A 228 -16.31 -12.64 -12.91
N VAL A 229 -15.91 -11.38 -12.79
CA VAL A 229 -14.56 -11.01 -12.40
C VAL A 229 -14.41 -11.40 -10.93
N GLN A 230 -13.53 -12.38 -10.67
CA GLN A 230 -13.47 -13.02 -9.35
C GLN A 230 -12.66 -12.20 -8.34
N TYR A 231 -11.74 -11.34 -8.81
CA TYR A 231 -10.82 -10.60 -7.96
C TYR A 231 -10.79 -9.10 -8.33
N GLU A 232 -10.63 -8.22 -7.33
CA GLU A 232 -10.45 -6.77 -7.54
C GLU A 232 -9.36 -6.48 -8.57
N TYR A 233 -8.30 -7.30 -8.55
CA TYR A 233 -7.14 -7.11 -9.41
C TYR A 233 -7.43 -7.31 -10.90
N ASP A 234 -8.31 -8.25 -11.25
CA ASP A 234 -8.73 -8.46 -12.63
C ASP A 234 -9.43 -7.21 -13.21
N VAL A 235 -10.25 -6.53 -12.39
CA VAL A 235 -10.89 -5.25 -12.78
C VAL A 235 -9.85 -4.17 -12.98
N TRP A 236 -8.89 -4.06 -12.03
CA TRP A 236 -7.80 -3.11 -12.14
C TRP A 236 -6.97 -3.35 -13.41
N MET A 237 -6.65 -4.59 -13.74
CA MET A 237 -5.90 -4.94 -14.95
C MET A 237 -6.65 -4.55 -16.23
N LEU A 238 -7.96 -4.82 -16.32
CA LEU A 238 -8.76 -4.47 -17.50
C LEU A 238 -8.77 -2.96 -17.79
N ARG A 239 -8.69 -2.14 -16.75
CA ARG A 239 -8.68 -0.67 -16.87
C ARG A 239 -7.31 -0.09 -17.17
N ASN A 240 -6.27 -0.70 -16.62
CA ASN A 240 -4.91 -0.19 -16.69
C ASN A 240 -4.09 -0.80 -17.84
N THR A 241 -4.54 -1.89 -18.45
CA THR A 241 -3.86 -2.47 -19.62
C THR A 241 -3.91 -1.52 -20.81
N LEU A 242 -2.78 -1.30 -21.47
CA LEU A 242 -2.70 -0.43 -22.64
C LEU A 242 -3.43 -1.02 -23.85
N THR A 243 -4.44 -0.31 -24.32
CA THR A 243 -5.08 -0.58 -25.62
C THR A 243 -4.14 -0.23 -26.77
N ALA A 244 -4.40 -0.75 -27.98
CA ALA A 244 -3.61 -0.43 -29.18
C ALA A 244 -3.49 1.09 -29.42
N THR A 245 -4.58 1.83 -29.23
CA THR A 245 -4.61 3.30 -29.34
C THR A 245 -3.69 3.97 -28.32
N LYS A 246 -3.70 3.51 -27.05
CA LYS A 246 -2.82 4.05 -26.01
C LYS A 246 -1.35 3.78 -26.34
N LYS A 247 -1.02 2.56 -26.80
CA LYS A 247 0.35 2.21 -27.22
C LYS A 247 0.85 3.14 -28.31
N GLU A 248 0.03 3.39 -29.33
CA GLU A 248 0.40 4.28 -30.43
C GLU A 248 0.58 5.74 -29.98
N ARG A 249 -0.25 6.22 -29.04
CA ARG A 249 -0.05 7.53 -28.43
C ARG A 249 1.28 7.61 -27.69
N CYS A 250 1.58 6.62 -26.84
CA CYS A 250 2.84 6.58 -26.10
C CYS A 250 4.04 6.53 -27.05
N ARG A 251 3.95 5.84 -28.20
CA ARG A 251 5.01 5.87 -29.24
C ARG A 251 5.23 7.26 -29.81
N LYS A 252 4.15 7.97 -30.18
CA LYS A 252 4.25 9.35 -30.68
C LYS A 252 4.83 10.31 -29.64
N GLU A 253 4.40 10.16 -28.38
CA GLU A 253 4.95 10.94 -27.27
C GLU A 253 6.44 10.65 -27.07
N ALA A 254 6.84 9.38 -27.07
CA ALA A 254 8.23 8.94 -26.93
C ALA A 254 9.15 9.50 -28.03
N GLN A 255 8.64 9.56 -29.26
CA GLN A 255 9.34 10.16 -30.40
C GLN A 255 9.59 11.66 -30.22
N ASN A 256 8.79 12.35 -29.42
CA ASN A 256 8.86 13.79 -29.19
C ASN A 256 9.52 14.18 -27.85
N PHE A 257 9.97 13.22 -27.04
CA PHE A 257 10.71 13.54 -25.81
C PHE A 257 11.97 14.36 -26.11
N ALA A 258 12.23 15.39 -25.32
CA ALA A 258 13.44 16.21 -25.45
C ALA A 258 14.67 15.44 -24.95
N TYR A 259 14.49 14.69 -23.86
CA TYR A 259 15.52 13.86 -23.26
C TYR A 259 15.25 12.38 -23.55
N LYS A 260 16.18 11.72 -24.24
CA LYS A 260 16.06 10.32 -24.71
C LYS A 260 17.27 9.48 -24.29
N PRO A 261 17.53 9.29 -22.99
CA PRO A 261 18.67 8.51 -22.54
C PRO A 261 18.56 7.06 -23.01
N LYS A 262 19.69 6.43 -23.34
CA LYS A 262 19.72 4.99 -23.60
C LYS A 262 19.61 4.25 -22.26
N ILE A 263 18.73 3.25 -22.18
CA ILE A 263 18.61 2.36 -21.02
C ILE A 263 19.20 0.99 -21.37
N SER A 264 20.20 0.55 -20.61
CA SER A 264 20.80 -0.79 -20.74
C SER A 264 20.14 -1.77 -19.77
N ILE A 265 19.44 -2.78 -20.28
CA ILE A 265 18.82 -3.81 -19.47
C ILE A 265 19.86 -4.89 -19.15
N ILE A 266 20.07 -5.16 -17.87
CA ILE A 266 21.08 -6.11 -17.36
C ILE A 266 20.37 -7.42 -17.04
N MET A 267 20.73 -8.50 -17.73
CA MET A 267 20.08 -9.81 -17.57
C MET A 267 21.12 -10.93 -17.40
N PRO A 268 21.36 -11.42 -16.16
CA PRO A 268 22.15 -12.62 -15.93
C PRO A 268 21.34 -13.88 -16.31
N VAL A 269 21.93 -14.79 -17.09
CA VAL A 269 21.28 -16.01 -17.57
C VAL A 269 21.96 -17.24 -17.01
N TYR A 270 21.20 -18.14 -16.39
CA TYR A 270 21.70 -19.46 -15.98
C TYR A 270 20.60 -20.52 -16.00
N ASN A 271 20.72 -21.49 -16.90
CA ASN A 271 19.90 -22.73 -16.90
C ASN A 271 18.37 -22.52 -16.83
N VAL A 272 17.86 -21.40 -17.36
CA VAL A 272 16.42 -21.13 -17.49
C VAL A 272 15.80 -21.97 -18.61
N ASP A 273 14.50 -22.26 -18.54
CA ASP A 273 13.82 -22.94 -19.64
C ASP A 273 13.61 -21.99 -20.82
N GLU A 274 13.68 -22.54 -22.04
CA GLU A 274 13.67 -21.77 -23.28
C GLU A 274 12.50 -20.80 -23.36
N ILE A 275 11.28 -21.28 -23.08
CA ILE A 275 10.06 -20.48 -23.12
C ILE A 275 10.09 -19.25 -22.21
N TRP A 276 10.76 -19.31 -21.05
CA TRP A 276 10.84 -18.17 -20.13
C TRP A 276 11.89 -17.17 -20.60
N LEU A 277 13.03 -17.66 -21.11
CA LEU A 277 14.06 -16.82 -21.71
C LEU A 277 13.54 -16.06 -22.94
N GLU A 278 12.81 -16.74 -23.84
CA GLU A 278 12.20 -16.11 -25.01
C GLU A 278 11.21 -15.02 -24.58
N LYS A 279 10.34 -15.29 -23.60
CA LYS A 279 9.40 -14.28 -23.08
C LYS A 279 10.10 -13.09 -22.43
N ALA A 280 11.16 -13.31 -21.68
CA ALA A 280 11.94 -12.23 -21.06
C ALA A 280 12.55 -11.31 -22.13
N ILE A 281 13.22 -11.90 -23.14
CA ILE A 281 13.83 -11.15 -24.25
C ILE A 281 12.75 -10.42 -25.08
N ASP A 282 11.67 -11.11 -25.44
CA ASP A 282 10.56 -10.53 -26.20
C ASP A 282 9.92 -9.35 -25.46
N SER A 283 9.84 -9.40 -24.13
CA SER A 283 9.30 -8.28 -23.33
C SER A 283 10.14 -7.00 -23.47
N VAL A 284 11.46 -7.12 -23.69
CA VAL A 284 12.37 -6.00 -23.95
C VAL A 284 12.28 -5.55 -25.42
N ILE A 285 12.23 -6.50 -26.37
CA ILE A 285 12.11 -6.20 -27.80
C ILE A 285 10.85 -5.36 -28.08
N ASN A 286 9.74 -5.72 -27.41
CA ASN A 286 8.44 -5.12 -27.63
C ASN A 286 8.23 -3.74 -26.96
N GLN A 287 9.24 -3.19 -26.27
CA GLN A 287 9.13 -1.91 -25.58
C GLN A 287 8.72 -0.75 -26.51
N ILE A 288 7.82 0.11 -26.03
CA ILE A 288 7.36 1.31 -26.75
C ILE A 288 8.51 2.32 -26.97
N TYR A 289 9.33 2.51 -25.95
CA TYR A 289 10.55 3.29 -26.07
C TYR A 289 11.63 2.46 -26.75
N THR A 290 12.32 3.01 -27.75
CA THR A 290 13.18 2.22 -28.64
C THR A 290 14.69 2.37 -28.40
N ASN A 291 15.12 3.40 -27.66
CA ASN A 291 16.55 3.64 -27.37
C ASN A 291 16.99 2.83 -26.14
N TRP A 292 17.10 1.53 -26.31
CA TRP A 292 17.56 0.60 -25.28
C TRP A 292 18.59 -0.37 -25.86
N GLU A 293 19.26 -1.08 -24.97
CA GLU A 293 20.05 -2.27 -25.31
C GLU A 293 19.86 -3.33 -24.23
N LEU A 294 19.93 -4.60 -24.62
CA LEU A 294 19.81 -5.74 -23.71
C LEU A 294 21.18 -6.38 -23.56
N CYS A 295 21.76 -6.26 -22.36
CA CYS A 295 23.08 -6.74 -22.01
C CYS A 295 22.94 -8.04 -21.22
N ILE A 296 23.35 -9.15 -21.85
CA ILE A 296 23.16 -10.50 -21.34
C ILE A 296 24.53 -11.10 -20.99
N ALA A 297 24.62 -11.71 -19.81
CA ALA A 297 25.74 -12.59 -19.45
C ALA A 297 25.21 -14.00 -19.19
N ASP A 298 25.57 -14.95 -20.06
CA ASP A 298 25.32 -16.37 -19.83
C ASP A 298 26.37 -16.92 -18.86
N ASP A 299 25.94 -17.27 -17.66
CA ASP A 299 26.76 -17.68 -16.52
C ASP A 299 27.17 -19.15 -16.57
N ALA A 300 27.71 -19.53 -17.73
CA ALA A 300 28.09 -20.90 -18.08
C ALA A 300 26.91 -21.89 -17.97
N SER A 301 25.78 -21.57 -18.61
CA SER A 301 24.63 -22.48 -18.67
C SER A 301 25.01 -23.83 -19.26
N THR A 302 24.49 -24.90 -18.67
CA THR A 302 24.69 -26.29 -19.12
C THR A 302 23.60 -26.75 -20.08
N LYS A 303 22.45 -26.04 -20.13
CA LYS A 303 21.35 -26.34 -21.04
C LYS A 303 21.71 -25.90 -22.47
N PRO A 304 21.77 -26.80 -23.47
CA PRO A 304 22.25 -26.46 -24.82
C PRO A 304 21.41 -25.38 -25.52
N HIS A 305 20.11 -25.33 -25.25
CA HIS A 305 19.20 -24.38 -25.92
C HIS A 305 19.54 -22.92 -25.59
N ILE A 306 20.11 -22.63 -24.42
CA ILE A 306 20.42 -21.24 -24.00
C ILE A 306 21.30 -20.55 -25.04
N LYS A 307 22.37 -21.23 -25.48
CA LYS A 307 23.29 -20.65 -26.47
C LYS A 307 22.59 -20.41 -27.80
N SER A 308 21.83 -21.38 -28.31
CA SER A 308 21.11 -21.24 -29.59
C SER A 308 20.03 -20.16 -29.53
N THR A 309 19.28 -20.06 -28.44
CA THR A 309 18.25 -19.02 -28.24
C THR A 309 18.91 -17.65 -28.20
N LEU A 310 19.96 -17.45 -27.40
CA LEU A 310 20.66 -16.17 -27.29
C LEU A 310 21.31 -15.74 -28.62
N SER A 311 21.94 -16.67 -29.35
CA SER A 311 22.53 -16.36 -30.66
C SER A 311 21.46 -15.92 -31.66
N LYS A 312 20.35 -16.66 -31.75
CA LYS A 312 19.17 -16.32 -32.58
C LYS A 312 18.72 -14.87 -32.31
N TYR A 313 18.53 -14.48 -31.06
CA TYR A 313 18.07 -13.12 -30.74
C TYR A 313 19.12 -12.05 -31.02
N SER A 314 20.40 -12.29 -30.74
CA SER A 314 21.48 -11.33 -31.02
C SER A 314 21.71 -11.10 -32.52
N GLU A 315 21.42 -12.10 -33.36
CA GLU A 315 21.45 -11.96 -34.82
C GLU A 315 20.22 -11.20 -35.35
N LEU A 316 19.06 -11.35 -34.70
CA LEU A 316 17.82 -10.68 -35.08
C LEU A 316 17.78 -9.20 -34.69
N ASP A 317 18.39 -8.82 -33.55
CA ASP A 317 18.40 -7.45 -33.06
C ASP A 317 19.78 -7.05 -32.52
N SER A 318 20.47 -6.17 -33.24
CA SER A 318 21.80 -5.66 -32.89
C SER A 318 21.88 -4.94 -31.53
N ARG A 319 20.74 -4.58 -30.92
CA ARG A 319 20.69 -4.01 -29.56
C ARG A 319 20.89 -5.07 -28.47
N ILE A 320 20.84 -6.36 -28.80
CA ILE A 320 21.04 -7.47 -27.88
C ILE A 320 22.51 -7.88 -27.90
N LYS A 321 23.20 -7.67 -26.78
CA LYS A 321 24.61 -8.00 -26.59
C LYS A 321 24.74 -9.17 -25.63
N VAL A 322 25.46 -10.21 -26.03
CA VAL A 322 25.62 -11.43 -25.23
C VAL A 322 27.09 -11.68 -24.93
N LYS A 323 27.39 -11.95 -23.66
CA LYS A 323 28.70 -12.45 -23.21
C LYS A 323 28.53 -13.85 -22.61
N TYR A 324 29.27 -14.82 -23.16
CA TYR A 324 29.30 -16.19 -22.66
C TYR A 324 30.46 -16.36 -21.68
N LEU A 325 30.17 -16.72 -20.43
CA LEU A 325 31.19 -16.96 -19.41
C LEU A 325 31.68 -18.41 -19.47
N SER A 326 32.97 -18.61 -19.22
CA SER A 326 33.59 -19.94 -19.23
C SER A 326 33.31 -20.74 -17.96
N ASN A 327 32.95 -20.07 -16.86
CA ASN A 327 32.69 -20.67 -15.56
C ASN A 327 31.52 -19.93 -14.90
N ASN A 328 30.73 -20.64 -14.11
CA ASN A 328 29.65 -20.04 -13.32
C ASN A 328 30.26 -19.14 -12.23
N ARG A 329 29.91 -17.85 -12.25
CA ARG A 329 30.35 -16.81 -11.31
C ARG A 329 29.24 -16.37 -10.35
N GLY A 330 28.07 -17.00 -10.43
CA GLY A 330 26.89 -16.62 -9.67
C GLY A 330 26.26 -15.32 -10.16
N ILE A 331 25.06 -15.03 -9.64
CA ILE A 331 24.24 -13.91 -10.12
C ILE A 331 24.95 -12.55 -10.03
N SER A 332 25.66 -12.24 -8.93
CA SER A 332 26.41 -11.00 -8.81
C SER A 332 27.54 -10.89 -9.84
N GLY A 333 28.25 -11.98 -10.10
CA GLY A 333 29.32 -12.04 -11.09
C GLY A 333 28.79 -11.87 -12.52
N ALA A 334 27.74 -12.62 -12.87
CA ALA A 334 27.08 -12.52 -14.16
C ALA A 334 26.48 -11.12 -14.41
N SER A 335 25.78 -10.54 -13.43
CA SER A 335 25.24 -9.18 -13.53
C SER A 335 26.33 -8.14 -13.76
N ASN A 336 27.48 -8.27 -13.11
CA ASN A 336 28.63 -7.39 -13.36
C ASN A 336 29.19 -7.54 -14.78
N GLU A 337 29.25 -8.77 -15.31
CA GLU A 337 29.72 -9.02 -16.68
C GLU A 337 28.75 -8.47 -17.74
N ALA A 338 27.44 -8.57 -17.48
CA ALA A 338 26.41 -7.92 -18.30
C ALA A 338 26.52 -6.39 -18.20
N LEU A 339 26.74 -5.84 -16.99
CA LEU A 339 26.92 -4.41 -16.76
C LEU A 339 28.13 -3.83 -17.52
N LEU A 340 29.19 -4.62 -17.74
CA LEU A 340 30.34 -4.20 -18.55
C LEU A 340 30.01 -4.01 -20.04
N LEU A 341 28.94 -4.62 -20.56
CA LEU A 341 28.45 -4.42 -21.93
C LEU A 341 27.61 -3.15 -22.08
N ALA A 342 27.16 -2.58 -20.96
CA ALA A 342 26.23 -1.47 -20.91
C ALA A 342 26.89 -0.13 -21.28
N THR A 343 26.25 0.57 -22.21
CA THR A 343 26.62 1.90 -22.74
C THR A 343 25.54 2.95 -22.47
N GLY A 344 24.40 2.53 -21.90
CA GLY A 344 23.33 3.42 -21.50
C GLY A 344 23.69 4.30 -20.31
N GLU A 345 23.03 5.44 -20.22
CA GLU A 345 23.15 6.34 -19.08
C GLU A 345 22.50 5.74 -17.83
N PHE A 346 21.47 4.93 -18.03
CA PHE A 346 20.77 4.18 -17.00
C PHE A 346 20.86 2.69 -17.26
N ILE A 347 20.83 1.91 -16.17
CA ILE A 347 20.68 0.47 -16.21
C ILE A 347 19.31 0.07 -15.66
N GLY A 348 18.67 -0.94 -16.24
CA GLY A 348 17.47 -1.58 -15.70
C GLY A 348 17.76 -3.04 -15.35
N LEU A 349 17.20 -3.55 -14.26
CA LEU A 349 17.42 -4.95 -13.85
C LEU A 349 16.26 -5.84 -14.31
N LEU A 350 16.56 -6.97 -14.95
CA LEU A 350 15.58 -7.95 -15.40
C LEU A 350 16.10 -9.38 -15.18
N ASP A 351 15.32 -10.20 -14.48
CA ASP A 351 15.61 -11.62 -14.33
C ASP A 351 15.25 -12.40 -15.61
N ASN A 352 16.00 -13.46 -15.89
CA ASN A 352 15.93 -14.20 -17.16
C ASN A 352 14.64 -15.01 -17.38
N ASP A 353 13.75 -15.05 -16.39
CA ASP A 353 12.46 -15.72 -16.42
C ASP A 353 11.27 -14.74 -16.26
N ASP A 354 11.53 -13.45 -16.07
CA ASP A 354 10.50 -12.43 -15.83
C ASP A 354 10.16 -11.59 -17.06
N GLU A 355 9.08 -10.81 -16.99
CA GLU A 355 8.63 -9.97 -18.11
C GLU A 355 8.47 -8.51 -17.70
N LEU A 356 8.90 -7.59 -18.57
CA LEU A 356 8.56 -6.18 -18.46
C LEU A 356 7.20 -5.90 -19.12
N SER A 357 6.44 -4.98 -18.53
CA SER A 357 5.30 -4.37 -19.24
C SER A 357 5.80 -3.64 -20.50
N VAL A 358 5.00 -3.63 -21.57
CA VAL A 358 5.37 -3.06 -22.88
C VAL A 358 5.71 -1.55 -22.84
N ASP A 359 5.25 -0.85 -21.81
CA ASP A 359 5.45 0.57 -21.56
C ASP A 359 6.47 0.89 -20.48
N ALA A 360 7.14 -0.13 -19.90
CA ALA A 360 8.10 0.06 -18.80
C ALA A 360 9.14 1.15 -19.07
N LEU A 361 9.86 1.04 -20.19
CA LEU A 361 10.92 2.00 -20.53
C LEU A 361 10.37 3.36 -20.95
N TYR A 362 9.17 3.39 -21.52
CA TYR A 362 8.50 4.64 -21.87
C TYR A 362 8.14 5.44 -20.61
N GLU A 363 7.57 4.80 -19.60
CA GLU A 363 7.20 5.46 -18.33
C GLU A 363 8.42 5.97 -17.57
N VAL A 364 9.53 5.21 -17.58
CA VAL A 364 10.82 5.64 -17.02
C VAL A 364 11.30 6.93 -17.69
N VAL A 365 11.36 6.96 -19.02
CA VAL A 365 11.85 8.14 -19.76
C VAL A 365 10.88 9.32 -19.65
N LYS A 366 9.57 9.05 -19.60
CA LYS A 366 8.54 10.08 -19.38
C LYS A 366 8.77 10.82 -18.06
N VAL A 367 9.10 10.09 -17.00
CA VAL A 367 9.44 10.67 -15.70
C VAL A 367 10.75 11.45 -15.76
N LEU A 368 11.77 10.92 -16.42
CA LEU A 368 13.05 11.62 -16.62
C LEU A 368 12.93 12.93 -17.42
N ASN A 369 11.94 13.04 -18.31
CA ASN A 369 11.64 14.30 -19.02
C ASN A 369 10.99 15.34 -18.10
N LYS A 370 10.39 14.94 -16.97
CA LYS A 370 9.87 15.85 -15.95
C LYS A 370 10.95 16.24 -14.94
N LYS A 371 11.84 15.29 -14.60
CA LYS A 371 12.93 15.45 -13.62
C LYS A 371 14.16 14.68 -14.10
N SER A 372 15.14 15.39 -14.67
CA SER A 372 16.31 14.76 -15.29
C SER A 372 17.41 14.36 -14.29
N ASP A 373 17.34 14.85 -13.06
CA ASP A 373 18.28 14.62 -11.96
C ASP A 373 17.97 13.36 -11.13
N ILE A 374 16.96 12.58 -11.52
CA ILE A 374 16.64 11.30 -10.86
C ILE A 374 17.79 10.30 -11.07
N ASP A 375 18.10 9.57 -10.00
CA ASP A 375 19.20 8.61 -9.95
C ASP A 375 18.73 7.16 -9.79
N LEU A 376 17.59 6.95 -9.12
CA LEU A 376 16.97 5.64 -8.92
C LEU A 376 15.47 5.75 -9.18
N ILE A 377 14.95 4.89 -10.05
CA ILE A 377 13.54 4.75 -10.34
C ILE A 377 13.12 3.34 -9.98
N TYR A 378 11.96 3.17 -9.35
CA TYR A 378 11.35 1.87 -9.17
C TYR A 378 9.85 1.89 -9.47
N SER A 379 9.33 0.74 -9.90
CA SER A 379 7.92 0.56 -10.23
C SER A 379 7.19 -0.33 -9.25
N ASP A 380 5.87 -0.36 -9.33
CA ASP A 380 5.08 -1.46 -8.76
C ASP A 380 5.33 -2.75 -9.56
N GLU A 381 4.98 -3.89 -8.95
CA GLU A 381 5.14 -5.22 -9.55
C GLU A 381 3.94 -6.10 -9.22
N ASP A 382 3.73 -7.13 -10.04
CA ASP A 382 2.87 -8.24 -9.71
C ASP A 382 3.55 -9.56 -10.05
N LYS A 383 2.82 -10.66 -9.87
CA LYS A 383 3.30 -11.99 -10.22
C LYS A 383 2.58 -12.53 -11.44
N ILE A 384 3.25 -13.37 -12.20
CA ILE A 384 2.66 -14.12 -13.31
C ILE A 384 2.79 -15.62 -13.05
N ASP A 385 1.66 -16.34 -13.10
CA ASP A 385 1.63 -17.78 -12.91
C ASP A 385 2.15 -18.54 -14.14
N MET A 386 2.31 -19.86 -14.01
CA MET A 386 2.76 -20.74 -15.10
C MET A 386 1.83 -20.76 -16.33
N LYS A 387 0.59 -20.29 -16.19
CA LYS A 387 -0.40 -20.18 -17.28
C LYS A 387 -0.39 -18.80 -17.93
N GLY A 388 0.41 -17.86 -17.43
CA GLY A 388 0.47 -16.48 -17.89
C GLY A 388 -0.57 -15.57 -17.25
N ASN A 389 -1.28 -16.00 -16.21
CA ASN A 389 -2.22 -15.13 -15.49
C ASN A 389 -1.46 -14.28 -14.48
N ARG A 390 -1.76 -12.98 -14.49
CA ARG A 390 -1.22 -12.01 -13.54
C ARG A 390 -2.00 -12.06 -12.22
N CYS A 391 -1.30 -12.01 -11.08
CA CYS A 391 -1.87 -12.10 -9.73
C CYS A 391 -0.94 -11.48 -8.67
N ASN A 392 -1.40 -11.41 -7.42
CA ASN A 392 -0.63 -10.95 -6.25
C ASN A 392 0.11 -9.61 -6.47
N PRO A 393 -0.60 -8.51 -6.78
CA PRO A 393 0.04 -7.22 -6.98
C PRO A 393 0.65 -6.69 -5.69
N PHE A 394 1.76 -5.98 -5.82
CA PHE A 394 2.35 -5.19 -4.76
C PHE A 394 2.46 -3.74 -5.19
N PHE A 395 1.52 -2.94 -4.68
CA PHE A 395 1.44 -1.50 -4.87
C PHE A 395 2.31 -0.82 -3.81
N LYS A 396 3.50 -0.37 -4.21
CA LYS A 396 4.54 0.13 -3.32
C LYS A 396 4.25 1.58 -2.91
N PRO A 397 4.68 2.02 -1.71
CA PRO A 397 4.69 3.44 -1.38
C PRO A 397 5.72 4.19 -2.22
N GLY A 398 5.67 5.52 -2.19
CA GLY A 398 6.82 6.35 -2.56
C GLY A 398 8.03 6.11 -1.65
N TRP A 399 9.11 6.85 -1.89
CA TRP A 399 10.41 6.57 -1.27
C TRP A 399 10.35 6.61 0.26
N SER A 400 10.64 5.48 0.91
CA SER A 400 10.69 5.34 2.36
C SER A 400 11.95 4.54 2.76
N PRO A 401 13.00 5.22 3.24
CA PRO A 401 14.19 4.55 3.75
C PRO A 401 13.87 3.56 4.88
N ASP A 402 12.86 3.84 5.70
CA ASP A 402 12.49 2.98 6.82
C ASP A 402 11.78 1.69 6.38
N VAL A 403 11.01 1.75 5.29
CA VAL A 403 10.52 0.53 4.62
C VAL A 403 11.69 -0.22 4.01
N LEU A 404 12.65 0.47 3.37
CA LEU A 404 13.85 -0.17 2.82
C LEU A 404 14.67 -0.89 3.89
N PHE A 405 14.81 -0.33 5.09
CA PHE A 405 15.48 -1.01 6.22
C PHE A 405 14.66 -2.17 6.79
N SER A 406 13.35 -2.20 6.54
CA SER A 406 12.47 -3.30 6.95
C SER A 406 12.41 -4.43 5.91
N VAL A 407 12.54 -4.12 4.62
CA VAL A 407 12.45 -5.07 3.49
C VAL A 407 12.97 -4.43 2.20
N ASN A 408 13.51 -5.23 1.28
CA ASN A 408 13.81 -4.77 -0.07
C ASN A 408 12.53 -4.56 -0.89
N TYR A 409 11.80 -3.45 -0.65
CA TYR A 409 10.55 -3.17 -1.38
C TYR A 409 10.77 -2.54 -2.76
N VAL A 410 11.95 -1.95 -3.02
CA VAL A 410 12.32 -1.42 -4.34
C VAL A 410 12.20 -2.54 -5.37
N CYS A 411 12.84 -3.68 -5.08
CA CYS A 411 12.67 -4.95 -5.80
C CYS A 411 12.76 -4.74 -7.32
N HIS A 412 11.69 -5.05 -8.07
CA HIS A 412 11.62 -4.90 -9.51
C HIS A 412 10.45 -3.97 -9.92
N PHE A 413 10.44 -3.28 -11.05
CA PHE A 413 11.55 -2.99 -11.94
C PHE A 413 12.35 -1.81 -11.38
N ALA A 414 13.66 -1.98 -11.19
CA ALA A 414 14.55 -0.91 -10.74
C ALA A 414 15.41 -0.41 -11.91
N VAL A 415 15.44 0.91 -12.11
CA VAL A 415 16.29 1.60 -13.08
C VAL A 415 17.20 2.58 -12.36
N ILE A 416 18.51 2.47 -12.56
CA ILE A 416 19.52 3.21 -11.79
C ILE A 416 20.47 3.92 -12.75
N ARG A 417 20.84 5.16 -12.43
CA ARG A 417 21.88 5.89 -13.16
C ARG A 417 23.19 5.10 -13.07
N LYS A 418 23.77 4.79 -14.23
CA LYS A 418 24.92 3.88 -14.33
C LYS A 418 26.14 4.41 -13.57
N THR A 419 26.37 5.73 -13.60
CA THR A 419 27.51 6.37 -12.91
C THR A 419 27.48 6.12 -11.41
N ILE A 420 26.30 6.11 -10.79
CA ILE A 420 26.17 5.82 -9.35
C ILE A 420 26.42 4.33 -9.09
N VAL A 421 25.92 3.44 -9.96
CA VAL A 421 26.19 2.00 -9.83
C VAL A 421 27.69 1.70 -9.91
N ASP A 422 28.40 2.35 -10.83
CA ASP A 422 29.86 2.28 -10.92
C ASP A 422 30.55 2.86 -9.69
N GLU A 423 30.10 4.02 -9.19
CA GLU A 423 30.65 4.67 -7.99
C GLU A 423 30.54 3.79 -6.74
N VAL A 424 29.40 3.11 -6.55
CA VAL A 424 29.19 2.24 -5.38
C VAL A 424 29.85 0.87 -5.51
N GLY A 425 30.56 0.60 -6.62
CA GLY A 425 31.29 -0.65 -6.83
C GLY A 425 30.44 -1.82 -7.36
N ARG A 426 29.31 -1.54 -8.04
CA ARG A 426 28.46 -2.53 -8.75
C ARG A 426 27.90 -3.62 -7.82
N PHE A 427 27.67 -4.84 -8.31
CA PHE A 427 27.17 -5.96 -7.50
C PHE A 427 28.31 -6.60 -6.71
N ARG A 428 28.16 -6.75 -5.39
CA ARG A 428 29.17 -7.42 -4.56
C ARG A 428 29.01 -8.94 -4.64
N ILE A 429 30.12 -9.64 -4.92
CA ILE A 429 30.19 -11.11 -4.84
C ILE A 429 30.06 -11.54 -3.38
N GLY A 430 29.36 -12.64 -3.13
CA GLY A 430 29.10 -13.19 -1.80
C GLY A 430 27.77 -12.72 -1.18
N PHE A 431 27.04 -11.81 -1.84
CA PHE A 431 25.71 -11.31 -1.41
C PHE A 431 24.55 -11.98 -2.15
N GLU A 432 24.79 -13.11 -2.82
CA GLU A 432 23.80 -13.80 -3.64
C GLU A 432 22.53 -14.13 -2.81
N GLY A 433 21.37 -13.88 -3.41
CA GLY A 433 20.06 -13.91 -2.76
C GLY A 433 19.65 -12.60 -2.09
N SER A 434 20.56 -11.64 -1.94
CA SER A 434 20.29 -10.28 -1.44
C SER A 434 21.09 -9.21 -2.20
N GLN A 435 21.60 -9.55 -3.39
CA GLN A 435 22.50 -8.70 -4.16
C GLN A 435 21.85 -7.36 -4.57
N ASP A 436 20.55 -7.37 -4.87
CA ASP A 436 19.82 -6.15 -5.25
C ASP A 436 19.60 -5.27 -4.02
N TYR A 437 19.25 -5.87 -2.89
CA TYR A 437 19.09 -5.13 -1.63
C TYR A 437 20.41 -4.48 -1.19
N ASP A 438 21.52 -5.20 -1.31
CA ASP A 438 22.86 -4.66 -1.08
C ASP A 438 23.17 -3.46 -1.99
N LEU A 439 22.85 -3.58 -3.28
CA LEU A 439 23.07 -2.50 -4.24
C LEU A 439 22.20 -1.28 -3.91
N PHE A 440 20.90 -1.47 -3.68
CA PHE A 440 19.98 -0.37 -3.41
C PHE A 440 20.31 0.37 -2.12
N LEU A 441 20.72 -0.34 -1.05
CA LEU A 441 21.19 0.30 0.17
C LEU A 441 22.41 1.19 -0.12
N ARG A 442 23.40 0.71 -0.88
CA ARG A 442 24.58 1.52 -1.24
C ARG A 442 24.26 2.70 -2.15
N VAL A 443 23.33 2.52 -3.10
CA VAL A 443 22.83 3.61 -3.97
C VAL A 443 22.13 4.68 -3.12
N ALA A 444 21.28 4.28 -2.17
CA ALA A 444 20.59 5.18 -1.25
C ALA A 444 21.55 5.96 -0.31
N GLU A 445 22.80 5.52 -0.14
CA GLU A 445 23.82 6.30 0.58
C GLU A 445 24.30 7.52 -0.21
N LYS A 446 24.18 7.48 -1.55
CA LYS A 446 24.74 8.47 -2.49
C LYS A 446 23.72 9.47 -2.99
N THR A 447 22.45 9.13 -3.00
CA THR A 447 21.41 9.97 -3.58
C THR A 447 20.09 9.87 -2.80
N ASN A 448 19.37 11.00 -2.77
CA ASN A 448 17.97 11.06 -2.36
C ASN A 448 17.04 11.30 -3.56
N GLN A 449 17.59 11.32 -4.78
CA GLN A 449 16.84 11.51 -6.03
C GLN A 449 16.23 10.19 -6.49
N VAL A 450 15.26 9.73 -5.70
CA VAL A 450 14.56 8.45 -5.91
C VAL A 450 13.11 8.73 -6.30
N GLU A 451 12.65 8.13 -7.39
CA GLU A 451 11.29 8.31 -7.89
C GLU A 451 10.56 6.97 -8.02
N HIS A 452 9.30 6.96 -7.59
CA HIS A 452 8.41 5.82 -7.73
C HIS A 452 7.46 6.03 -8.90
N ILE A 453 7.32 5.01 -9.77
CA ILE A 453 6.28 4.96 -10.79
C ILE A 453 5.17 4.04 -10.27
N PRO A 454 3.99 4.57 -9.90
CA PRO A 454 2.88 3.78 -9.36
C PRO A 454 2.12 3.03 -10.46
N LYS A 455 2.85 2.24 -11.23
CA LYS A 455 2.38 1.36 -12.31
C LYS A 455 3.06 0.02 -12.18
N ILE A 456 2.31 -1.04 -12.48
CA ILE A 456 2.86 -2.40 -12.53
C ILE A 456 3.67 -2.53 -13.82
N LEU A 457 4.98 -2.32 -13.74
CA LEU A 457 5.88 -2.37 -14.89
C LEU A 457 6.71 -3.66 -14.99
N TYR A 458 6.59 -4.52 -13.99
CA TYR A 458 7.31 -5.80 -13.87
C TYR A 458 6.37 -6.94 -13.50
N HIS A 459 6.56 -8.10 -14.13
CA HIS A 459 5.78 -9.32 -13.91
C HIS A 459 6.69 -10.45 -13.44
N TRP A 460 6.66 -10.74 -12.14
CA TRP A 460 7.53 -11.73 -11.50
C TRP A 460 6.98 -13.15 -11.64
N ARG A 461 7.69 -14.04 -12.33
CA ARG A 461 7.21 -15.38 -12.63
C ARG A 461 7.27 -16.32 -11.43
N MET A 462 6.17 -17.02 -11.21
CA MET A 462 6.03 -18.05 -10.19
C MET A 462 6.44 -19.42 -10.73
N ILE A 463 7.75 -19.66 -10.93
CA ILE A 463 8.29 -20.99 -11.33
C ILE A 463 8.70 -21.85 -10.12
N PRO A 464 8.50 -23.19 -10.15
CA PRO A 464 8.95 -24.07 -9.06
C PRO A 464 10.44 -23.88 -8.74
N GLY A 465 10.77 -23.52 -7.49
CA GLY A 465 12.13 -23.21 -7.06
C GLY A 465 12.52 -21.73 -7.12
N SER A 466 11.70 -20.86 -7.72
CA SER A 466 11.86 -19.40 -7.64
C SER A 466 11.56 -18.88 -6.23
N THR A 467 12.25 -17.80 -5.85
CA THR A 467 11.96 -17.03 -4.63
C THR A 467 10.51 -16.51 -4.64
N ALA A 468 9.89 -16.34 -5.82
CA ALA A 468 8.49 -15.95 -5.98
C ALA A 468 7.51 -16.94 -5.34
N LEU A 469 7.87 -18.23 -5.32
CA LEU A 469 7.07 -19.34 -4.78
C LEU A 469 7.53 -19.84 -3.41
N ASN A 470 8.81 -19.66 -3.03
CA ASN A 470 9.32 -20.27 -1.80
C ASN A 470 10.46 -19.48 -1.12
N ILE A 471 10.09 -18.56 -0.22
CA ILE A 471 11.00 -17.81 0.67
C ILE A 471 11.80 -18.76 1.60
N PHE A 472 11.30 -19.98 1.86
CA PHE A 472 11.91 -20.93 2.79
C PHE A 472 13.18 -21.63 2.26
N SER A 473 13.57 -21.38 1.01
CA SER A 473 14.62 -22.15 0.33
C SER A 473 16.06 -21.63 0.51
N LYS A 474 16.30 -20.48 1.17
CA LYS A 474 17.66 -19.89 1.24
C LYS A 474 17.98 -19.18 2.57
N ASP A 475 18.51 -19.91 3.56
CA ASP A 475 19.08 -19.31 4.78
C ASP A 475 20.19 -18.26 4.45
N LYS A 476 20.88 -18.44 3.32
CA LYS A 476 21.89 -17.49 2.81
C LYS A 476 21.33 -16.12 2.45
N ALA A 477 20.13 -16.03 1.87
CA ALA A 477 19.53 -14.75 1.46
C ALA A 477 19.19 -13.87 2.68
N GLN A 478 18.70 -14.50 3.75
CA GLN A 478 18.43 -13.83 5.01
C GLN A 478 19.72 -13.31 5.66
N ILE A 479 20.75 -14.17 5.77
CA ILE A 479 22.06 -13.79 6.32
C ILE A 479 22.68 -12.64 5.51
N ASN A 480 22.68 -12.76 4.19
CA ASN A 480 23.25 -11.74 3.31
C ASN A 480 22.50 -10.42 3.42
N GLY A 481 21.17 -10.42 3.54
CA GLY A 481 20.43 -9.17 3.73
C GLY A 481 20.63 -8.50 5.09
N ILE A 482 20.77 -9.28 6.17
CA ILE A 482 21.20 -8.75 7.48
C ILE A 482 22.59 -8.11 7.32
N ARG A 483 23.53 -8.78 6.64
CA ARG A 483 24.87 -8.26 6.38
C ARG A 483 24.83 -6.98 5.54
N SER A 484 23.99 -6.91 4.50
CA SER A 484 23.82 -5.71 3.67
C SER A 484 23.37 -4.51 4.50
N LEU A 485 22.36 -4.71 5.35
CA LEU A 485 21.85 -3.66 6.23
C LEU A 485 22.87 -3.28 7.30
N GLN A 486 23.55 -4.25 7.91
CA GLN A 486 24.61 -3.98 8.90
C GLN A 486 25.77 -3.19 8.28
N ASP A 487 26.19 -3.53 7.06
CA ASP A 487 27.23 -2.83 6.33
C ASP A 487 26.80 -1.38 6.00
N TYR A 488 25.52 -1.16 5.67
CA TYR A 488 24.95 0.19 5.48
C TYR A 488 25.06 1.00 6.79
N LEU A 489 24.63 0.43 7.92
CA LEU A 489 24.73 1.09 9.23
C LEU A 489 26.17 1.47 9.56
N TYR A 490 27.12 0.57 9.30
CA TYR A 490 28.54 0.82 9.50
C TYR A 490 29.06 1.98 8.64
N ARG A 491 28.78 1.99 7.32
CA ARG A 491 29.22 3.06 6.41
C ARG A 491 28.62 4.42 6.76
N LYS A 492 27.33 4.45 7.16
CA LYS A 492 26.64 5.66 7.59
C LYS A 492 26.92 6.06 9.04
N LYS A 493 27.74 5.28 9.77
CA LYS A 493 28.07 5.50 11.20
C LYS A 493 26.82 5.59 12.07
N ILE A 494 25.85 4.73 11.79
CA ILE A 494 24.61 4.60 12.56
C ILE A 494 24.83 3.49 13.59
N ASP A 495 24.76 3.85 14.87
CA ASP A 495 24.89 2.90 15.97
C ASP A 495 23.64 2.02 16.05
N GLY A 496 23.75 0.78 15.57
CA GLY A 496 22.66 -0.20 15.62
C GLY A 496 23.04 -1.55 15.08
N LYS A 497 22.22 -2.55 15.43
CA LYS A 497 22.37 -3.94 15.00
C LYS A 497 21.23 -4.37 14.11
N ALA A 498 21.54 -4.80 12.89
CA ALA A 498 20.56 -5.39 11.99
C ALA A 498 20.20 -6.81 12.43
N ALA A 499 18.93 -7.15 12.41
CA ALA A 499 18.41 -8.47 12.72
C ALA A 499 17.25 -8.84 11.79
N ALA A 500 17.03 -10.14 11.59
CA ALA A 500 15.80 -10.58 10.92
C ALA A 500 14.60 -10.56 11.85
N THR A 501 13.42 -10.42 11.25
CA THR A 501 12.14 -10.60 11.94
C THR A 501 11.60 -12.04 11.77
N ILE A 502 10.38 -12.30 12.24
CA ILE A 502 9.69 -13.59 12.08
C ILE A 502 9.53 -13.96 10.60
N ASN A 503 9.31 -12.97 9.74
CA ASN A 503 9.24 -13.19 8.30
C ASN A 503 10.66 -13.16 7.75
N ARG A 504 11.13 -14.31 7.24
CA ARG A 504 12.42 -14.41 6.54
C ARG A 504 12.42 -13.39 5.40
N THR A 505 13.55 -12.71 5.19
CA THR A 505 13.74 -11.54 4.29
C THR A 505 13.11 -10.20 4.70
N ASN A 506 12.57 -10.11 5.92
CA ASN A 506 12.27 -8.83 6.57
C ASN A 506 13.24 -8.59 7.73
N TYR A 507 13.62 -7.34 7.92
CA TYR A 507 14.67 -6.93 8.85
C TYR A 507 14.15 -5.89 9.85
N GLN A 508 14.91 -5.70 10.91
CA GLN A 508 14.74 -4.61 11.86
C GLN A 508 16.13 -4.15 12.30
N VAL A 509 16.22 -2.90 12.74
CA VAL A 509 17.45 -2.36 13.33
C VAL A 509 17.19 -2.09 14.80
N ASP A 510 18.00 -2.70 15.65
CA ASP A 510 18.06 -2.36 17.07
C ASP A 510 19.06 -1.22 17.25
N TYR A 511 18.57 0.02 17.25
CA TYR A 511 19.39 1.22 17.39
C TYR A 511 19.90 1.38 18.83
N GLU A 512 21.08 1.99 18.98
CA GLU A 512 21.61 2.37 20.29
C GLU A 512 21.04 3.72 20.76
N ILE A 513 20.89 3.88 22.07
CA ILE A 513 20.48 5.15 22.67
C ILE A 513 21.71 5.92 23.12
N LYS A 514 21.76 7.21 22.74
CA LYS A 514 22.82 8.12 23.20
C LYS A 514 22.48 8.66 24.59
N GLY A 515 23.35 8.42 25.56
CA GLY A 515 23.18 8.90 26.94
C GLY A 515 22.10 8.16 27.72
N SER A 516 21.48 8.84 28.69
CA SER A 516 20.41 8.28 29.53
C SER A 516 19.21 9.23 29.52
N PRO A 517 18.54 9.38 28.36
CA PRO A 517 17.47 10.36 28.19
C PRO A 517 16.26 10.02 29.06
N LEU A 518 15.59 11.06 29.54
CA LEU A 518 14.33 10.93 30.28
C LEU A 518 13.14 11.11 29.33
N VAL A 519 12.15 10.23 29.41
CA VAL A 519 10.87 10.37 28.69
C VAL A 519 9.80 10.92 29.61
N SER A 520 9.14 12.02 29.23
CA SER A 520 7.96 12.53 29.94
C SER A 520 6.70 12.05 29.24
N ILE A 521 5.96 11.15 29.90
CA ILE A 521 4.70 10.60 29.41
C ILE A 521 3.56 11.49 29.87
N ILE A 522 2.87 12.13 28.93
CA ILE A 522 1.79 13.09 29.17
C ILE A 522 0.46 12.39 28.92
N ILE A 523 -0.37 12.29 29.96
CA ILE A 523 -1.66 11.58 29.95
C ILE A 523 -2.75 12.54 30.41
N HIS A 524 -3.89 12.56 29.72
CA HIS A 524 -5.06 13.33 30.15
C HIS A 524 -5.99 12.48 31.01
N PHE A 525 -6.46 13.06 32.12
CA PHE A 525 -7.47 12.44 32.95
C PHE A 525 -8.82 12.40 32.23
N ASP A 526 -9.29 11.18 31.96
CA ASP A 526 -10.64 10.89 31.44
C ASP A 526 -11.52 10.40 32.61
N ASP A 527 -11.26 9.18 33.07
CA ASP A 527 -11.88 8.60 34.25
C ASP A 527 -10.87 7.74 35.04
N ASN A 528 -11.20 7.47 36.31
CA ASN A 528 -10.34 6.72 37.21
C ASN A 528 -10.03 5.29 36.72
N VAL A 529 -10.95 4.64 35.99
CA VAL A 529 -10.78 3.24 35.56
C VAL A 529 -9.74 3.16 34.44
N HIS A 530 -9.90 3.96 33.39
CA HIS A 530 -8.98 3.93 32.24
C HIS A 530 -7.61 4.48 32.61
N VAL A 531 -7.54 5.62 33.31
CA VAL A 531 -6.26 6.21 33.75
C VAL A 531 -5.48 5.24 34.63
N LYS A 532 -6.13 4.59 35.60
CA LYS A 532 -5.47 3.59 36.46
C LYS A 532 -4.95 2.40 35.66
N LYS A 533 -5.73 1.89 34.70
CA LYS A 533 -5.29 0.79 33.82
C LYS A 533 -4.09 1.20 32.96
N CYS A 534 -4.15 2.37 32.33
CA CYS A 534 -3.08 2.91 31.49
C CYS A 534 -1.78 3.05 32.29
N ILE A 535 -1.81 3.78 33.42
CA ILE A 535 -0.64 3.99 34.28
C ILE A 535 -0.09 2.66 34.82
N ASN A 536 -0.95 1.76 35.31
CA ASN A 536 -0.50 0.45 35.80
C ASN A 536 0.15 -0.39 34.68
N SER A 537 -0.38 -0.32 33.46
CA SER A 537 0.22 -1.02 32.32
C SER A 537 1.62 -0.47 32.01
N ILE A 538 1.77 0.86 32.02
CA ILE A 538 3.06 1.53 31.79
C ILE A 538 4.07 1.09 32.85
N ILE A 539 3.71 1.16 34.13
CA ILE A 539 4.60 0.76 35.24
C ILE A 539 5.00 -0.71 35.11
N LYS A 540 4.04 -1.58 34.79
CA LYS A 540 4.28 -3.03 34.67
C LYS A 540 5.16 -3.41 33.48
N ASN A 541 5.02 -2.70 32.35
CA ASN A 541 5.61 -3.10 31.07
C ASN A 541 6.72 -2.16 30.60
N THR A 542 7.26 -1.28 31.45
CA THR A 542 8.36 -0.40 31.07
C THR A 542 9.58 -0.75 31.91
N GLU A 543 10.58 -1.36 31.26
CA GLU A 543 11.87 -1.69 31.85
C GLU A 543 12.96 -0.85 31.14
N GLU A 544 14.10 -0.65 31.82
CA GLU A 544 15.35 -0.08 31.25
C GLU A 544 15.31 1.37 30.75
N THR A 545 14.13 1.98 30.66
CA THR A 545 13.95 3.36 30.23
C THR A 545 13.67 4.26 31.43
N ARG A 546 14.30 5.43 31.50
CA ARG A 546 13.94 6.46 32.49
C ARG A 546 12.72 7.22 32.02
N TYR A 547 11.70 7.29 32.85
CA TYR A 547 10.50 8.05 32.53
C TYR A 547 9.85 8.69 33.76
N GLU A 548 9.08 9.74 33.51
CA GLU A 548 8.12 10.33 34.44
C GLU A 548 6.73 10.37 33.80
N ILE A 549 5.69 10.44 34.62
CA ILE A 549 4.31 10.56 34.16
C ILE A 549 3.74 11.89 34.61
N LEU A 550 3.23 12.69 33.68
CA LEU A 550 2.48 13.91 33.93
C LEU A 550 1.01 13.62 33.64
N LEU A 551 0.22 13.50 34.71
CA LEU A 551 -1.23 13.34 34.61
C LEU A 551 -1.90 14.72 34.64
N MET A 552 -2.43 15.12 33.49
CA MET A 552 -3.14 16.39 33.33
C MET A 552 -4.60 16.26 33.75
N VAL A 553 -5.03 17.10 34.68
CA VAL A 553 -6.39 17.09 35.23
C VAL A 553 -6.99 18.49 35.07
N SER A 554 -8.27 18.56 34.71
CA SER A 554 -9.00 19.84 34.76
C SER A 554 -9.34 20.18 36.20
N LYS A 555 -9.42 21.47 36.54
CA LYS A 555 -9.87 21.89 37.88
C LYS A 555 -11.22 21.32 38.29
N LYS A 556 -12.13 21.12 37.33
CA LYS A 556 -13.44 20.47 37.56
C LYS A 556 -13.31 19.00 37.96
N ASN A 557 -12.32 18.30 37.39
CA ASN A 557 -12.13 16.87 37.58
C ASN A 557 -11.12 16.55 38.70
N GLU A 558 -10.47 17.54 39.29
CA GLU A 558 -9.53 17.37 40.40
C GLU A 558 -10.17 16.64 41.59
N LYS A 559 -11.42 16.97 41.91
CA LYS A 559 -12.20 16.27 42.96
C LYS A 559 -12.62 14.85 42.59
N GLN A 560 -12.60 14.50 41.31
CA GLN A 560 -13.00 13.19 40.82
C GLN A 560 -11.83 12.21 40.78
N LEU A 561 -10.58 12.72 40.76
CA LEU A 561 -9.40 11.90 40.83
C LEU A 561 -9.30 11.24 42.22
N SER A 562 -9.48 9.93 42.26
CA SER A 562 -9.39 9.11 43.50
C SER A 562 -8.26 8.08 43.43
N ILE A 563 -7.37 8.22 42.45
CA ILE A 563 -6.21 7.35 42.28
C ILE A 563 -5.14 7.78 43.28
N ASN A 564 -4.88 6.93 44.27
CA ASN A 564 -3.73 7.08 45.15
C ASN A 564 -2.49 6.52 44.45
N PHE A 565 -1.55 7.40 44.12
CA PHE A 565 -0.22 7.02 43.68
C PHE A 565 0.63 6.84 44.94
N ASP A 566 1.23 5.67 45.11
CA ASP A 566 2.10 5.39 46.27
C ASP A 566 3.35 6.28 46.18
N PRO A 567 3.51 7.28 47.07
CA PRO A 567 4.65 8.19 47.03
C PRO A 567 5.97 7.51 47.45
N SER A 568 5.91 6.31 48.03
CA SER A 568 7.11 5.52 48.36
C SER A 568 7.69 4.77 47.16
N ASN A 569 6.92 4.67 46.07
CA ASN A 569 7.34 4.00 44.85
C ASN A 569 8.40 4.86 44.14
N LYS A 570 9.68 4.49 44.30
CA LYS A 570 10.81 5.35 43.95
C LYS A 570 10.91 5.69 42.45
N GLN A 571 10.28 4.91 41.55
CA GLN A 571 10.09 5.22 40.13
C GLN A 571 8.86 4.49 39.55
N PRO A 572 8.15 5.08 38.57
CA PRO A 572 8.37 6.41 38.00
C PRO A 572 7.82 7.53 38.89
N ALA A 573 8.36 8.75 38.76
CA ALA A 573 7.74 9.93 39.36
C ALA A 573 6.41 10.22 38.65
N ILE A 574 5.30 10.22 39.39
CA ILE A 574 3.97 10.57 38.88
C ILE A 574 3.61 11.96 39.41
N LYS A 575 3.50 12.93 38.51
CA LYS A 575 3.13 14.31 38.80
C LYS A 575 1.70 14.55 38.31
N VAL A 576 0.82 14.94 39.21
CA VAL A 576 -0.53 15.41 38.86
C VAL A 576 -0.45 16.91 38.65
N LEU A 577 -0.83 17.38 37.47
CA LEU A 577 -0.83 18.81 37.11
C LEU A 577 -2.25 19.25 36.78
N THR A 578 -2.68 20.32 37.44
CA THR A 578 -4.01 20.90 37.22
C THR A 578 -3.93 22.04 36.20
N TYR A 579 -4.78 21.99 35.18
CA TYR A 579 -4.96 23.07 34.19
C TYR A 579 -6.26 23.82 34.50
N ASP A 580 -6.17 25.13 34.75
CA ASP A 580 -7.25 25.98 35.30
C ASP A 580 -8.12 26.63 34.21
N GLU A 581 -7.70 26.60 32.94
CA GLU A 581 -8.43 27.26 31.84
C GLU A 581 -9.45 26.34 31.15
N SER A 582 -10.13 26.88 30.13
CA SER A 582 -11.03 26.11 29.29
C SER A 582 -10.30 24.93 28.65
N TRP A 583 -10.96 23.77 28.63
CA TRP A 583 -10.31 22.52 28.22
C TRP A 583 -9.95 22.54 26.74
N ASN A 584 -8.68 22.80 26.44
CA ASN A 584 -8.09 22.76 25.11
C ASN A 584 -6.94 21.76 25.10
N VAL A 585 -7.12 20.63 24.40
CA VAL A 585 -6.15 19.53 24.35
C VAL A 585 -4.77 19.99 23.86
N SER A 586 -4.72 20.90 22.88
CA SER A 586 -3.47 21.44 22.35
C SER A 586 -2.74 22.29 23.39
N ALA A 587 -3.45 23.23 24.04
CA ALA A 587 -2.88 24.09 25.08
C ALA A 587 -2.42 23.29 26.31
N ILE A 588 -3.22 22.28 26.73
CA ILE A 588 -2.86 21.37 27.82
C ILE A 588 -1.58 20.60 27.49
N ASN A 589 -1.44 20.11 26.26
CA ASN A 589 -0.23 19.41 25.83
C ASN A 589 0.99 20.34 25.79
N ASN A 590 0.83 21.59 25.34
CA ASN A 590 1.91 22.58 25.35
C ASN A 590 2.35 22.90 26.79
N PHE A 591 1.39 23.19 27.68
CA PHE A 591 1.65 23.42 29.09
C PHE A 591 2.36 22.23 29.75
N ALA A 592 1.88 21.00 29.50
CA ALA A 592 2.53 19.80 30.02
C ALA A 592 3.95 19.63 29.47
N ALA A 593 4.17 19.91 28.19
CA ALA A 593 5.48 19.87 27.55
C ALA A 593 6.45 20.89 28.17
N GLU A 594 6.00 22.08 28.54
CA GLU A 594 6.81 23.08 29.24
C GLU A 594 7.19 22.63 30.67
N LYS A 595 6.24 22.04 31.41
CA LYS A 595 6.48 21.55 32.79
C LYS A 595 7.25 20.22 32.86
N SER A 596 7.37 19.52 31.73
CA SER A 596 8.08 18.24 31.64
C SER A 596 9.59 18.40 31.90
N SER A 597 10.23 17.38 32.46
CA SER A 597 11.67 17.30 32.69
C SER A 597 12.41 16.45 31.65
N GLY A 598 11.69 15.71 30.82
CA GLY A 598 12.24 14.77 29.84
C GLY A 598 12.83 15.43 28.60
N ASP A 599 13.81 14.74 28.00
CA ASP A 599 14.38 15.06 26.70
C ASP A 599 13.43 14.70 25.55
N TYR A 600 12.54 13.74 25.81
CA TYR A 600 11.50 13.26 24.89
C TYR A 600 10.13 13.41 25.54
N LEU A 601 9.16 13.78 24.71
CA LEU A 601 7.76 13.89 25.09
C LEU A 601 7.02 12.70 24.48
N LEU A 602 6.20 12.01 25.28
CA LEU A 602 5.27 11.00 24.80
C LEU A 602 3.84 11.43 25.14
N PHE A 603 3.08 11.88 24.15
CA PHE A 603 1.66 12.18 24.30
C PHE A 603 0.85 10.89 24.18
N MET A 604 0.04 10.57 25.18
CA MET A 604 -0.63 9.27 25.28
C MET A 604 -2.07 9.38 25.79
N ASN A 605 -3.00 8.77 25.05
CA ASN A 605 -4.38 8.67 25.47
C ASN A 605 -4.51 7.74 26.70
N SER A 606 -5.31 8.15 27.70
CA SER A 606 -5.53 7.39 28.94
C SER A 606 -6.25 6.05 28.74
N ARG A 607 -6.75 5.77 27.52
CA ARG A 607 -7.34 4.48 27.15
C ARG A 607 -6.35 3.51 26.50
N ILE A 608 -5.07 3.88 26.37
CA ILE A 608 -4.04 2.98 25.88
C ILE A 608 -3.58 2.03 26.99
N GLU A 609 -3.46 0.76 26.66
CA GLU A 609 -2.83 -0.27 27.48
C GLU A 609 -1.58 -0.79 26.78
N THR A 610 -0.45 -0.71 27.46
CA THR A 610 0.82 -1.27 26.97
C THR A 610 0.88 -2.76 27.26
N THR A 611 1.54 -3.54 26.42
CA THR A 611 1.58 -5.01 26.57
C THR A 611 2.95 -5.63 26.41
N ASN A 612 3.91 -4.94 25.79
CA ASN A 612 5.25 -5.46 25.55
C ASN A 612 6.29 -4.69 26.36
N ARG A 613 7.26 -5.37 26.96
CA ARG A 613 8.25 -4.77 27.88
C ARG A 613 9.18 -3.74 27.22
N ASN A 614 9.39 -3.90 25.93
CA ASN A 614 10.28 -3.06 25.13
C ASN A 614 9.57 -1.89 24.42
N TRP A 615 8.28 -1.65 24.70
CA TRP A 615 7.50 -0.68 23.92
C TRP A 615 8.11 0.74 23.95
N LEU A 616 8.45 1.23 25.16
CA LEU A 616 8.96 2.60 25.33
C LEU A 616 10.39 2.74 24.81
N ILE A 617 11.25 1.76 25.10
CA ILE A 617 12.64 1.76 24.62
C ILE A 617 12.70 1.71 23.09
N SER A 618 11.81 0.96 22.43
CA SER A 618 11.73 0.92 20.97
C SER A 618 11.28 2.25 20.35
N LEU A 619 10.30 2.94 20.97
CA LEU A 619 9.92 4.30 20.57
C LEU A 619 11.09 5.26 20.73
N LEU A 620 11.75 5.23 21.88
CA LEU A 620 12.88 6.10 22.21
C LEU A 620 14.08 5.89 21.28
N LYS A 621 14.46 4.62 21.01
CA LYS A 621 15.51 4.25 20.05
C LYS A 621 15.27 4.87 18.67
N ASN A 622 14.01 4.87 18.21
CA ASN A 622 13.67 5.43 16.91
C ASN A 622 13.54 6.95 16.93
N ALA A 623 12.93 7.53 17.96
CA ALA A 623 12.84 8.98 18.13
C ALA A 623 14.20 9.64 18.34
N GLY A 624 15.20 8.89 18.82
CA GLY A 624 16.58 9.32 18.98
C GLY A 624 17.41 9.36 17.69
N ARG A 625 16.87 8.85 16.58
CA ARG A 625 17.58 8.86 15.29
C ARG A 625 17.62 10.27 14.71
N GLU A 626 18.74 10.58 14.06
CA GLU A 626 18.87 11.81 13.30
C GLU A 626 17.85 11.85 12.15
N GLY A 627 17.22 13.01 11.98
CA GLY A 627 16.21 13.23 10.94
C GLY A 627 14.83 12.61 11.22
N ILE A 628 14.59 11.99 12.38
CA ILE A 628 13.27 11.50 12.80
C ILE A 628 12.57 12.54 13.69
N GLY A 629 11.29 12.78 13.38
CA GLY A 629 10.40 13.69 14.07
C GLY A 629 9.44 12.97 15.02
N CYS A 630 8.18 12.84 14.62
CA CYS A 630 7.16 12.14 15.40
C CYS A 630 7.25 10.63 15.19
N VAL A 631 7.14 9.85 16.27
CA VAL A 631 7.18 8.38 16.25
C VAL A 631 5.97 7.80 16.97
N CYS A 632 5.29 6.83 16.37
CA CYS A 632 4.19 6.09 17.02
C CYS A 632 4.39 4.57 16.92
N PRO A 633 3.82 3.78 17.84
CA PRO A 633 3.63 2.35 17.65
C PRO A 633 2.39 2.07 16.79
N LYS A 634 2.16 0.81 16.45
CA LYS A 634 0.82 0.37 16.01
C LYS A 634 -0.15 0.41 17.18
N ILE A 635 -1.41 0.73 16.91
CA ILE A 635 -2.49 0.70 17.89
C ILE A 635 -3.48 -0.38 17.46
N LEU A 636 -3.78 -1.28 18.38
CA LEU A 636 -4.68 -2.41 18.17
C LEU A 636 -5.99 -2.19 18.93
N ASN A 637 -7.07 -2.71 18.35
CA ASN A 637 -8.31 -2.92 19.07
C ASN A 637 -8.17 -4.10 20.05
N VAL A 638 -9.05 -4.16 21.05
CA VAL A 638 -9.09 -5.27 22.02
C VAL A 638 -9.33 -6.65 21.40
N ASP A 639 -9.83 -6.71 20.16
CA ASP A 639 -10.02 -7.95 19.40
C ASP A 639 -8.76 -8.39 18.62
N GLY A 640 -7.67 -7.62 18.69
CA GLY A 640 -6.41 -7.88 18.01
C GLY A 640 -6.36 -7.41 16.56
N THR A 641 -7.39 -6.73 16.06
CA THR A 641 -7.32 -6.05 14.75
C THR A 641 -6.56 -4.73 14.88
N ILE A 642 -5.88 -4.33 13.80
CA ILE A 642 -5.21 -3.06 13.72
C ILE A 642 -6.26 -1.95 13.73
N LYS A 643 -6.10 -1.01 14.66
CA LYS A 643 -6.85 0.23 14.67
C LYS A 643 -6.13 1.29 13.84
N GLN A 644 -4.84 1.50 14.10
CA GLN A 644 -3.97 2.48 13.43
C GLN A 644 -2.55 1.94 13.29
N ALA A 645 -1.90 2.23 12.16
CA ALA A 645 -0.49 1.90 11.90
C ALA A 645 0.12 2.97 10.98
N GLY A 646 0.00 4.24 11.39
CA GLY A 646 0.26 5.42 10.55
C GLY A 646 -1.01 6.03 9.99
N ILE A 647 -0.90 7.28 9.50
CA ILE A 647 -2.01 8.04 8.92
C ILE A 647 -1.67 8.39 7.47
N ILE A 648 -2.60 8.12 6.56
CA ILE A 648 -2.58 8.60 5.17
C ILE A 648 -3.55 9.76 5.02
N LEU A 649 -3.12 10.79 4.30
CA LEU A 649 -3.95 11.93 3.93
C LEU A 649 -4.61 11.70 2.56
N GLY A 650 -5.93 11.88 2.43
CA GLY A 650 -6.69 11.51 1.22
C GLY A 650 -7.62 12.59 0.65
N LEU A 651 -8.22 12.30 -0.52
CA LEU A 651 -9.19 13.16 -1.24
C LEU A 651 -10.32 13.63 -0.31
N ASN A 652 -10.59 14.94 -0.30
CA ASN A 652 -11.47 15.66 0.63
C ASN A 652 -10.96 15.80 2.08
N GLY A 653 -9.72 15.38 2.31
CA GLY A 653 -8.99 15.49 3.58
C GLY A 653 -9.58 14.69 4.73
N GLU A 654 -10.17 13.56 4.39
CA GLU A 654 -10.44 12.52 5.36
C GLU A 654 -9.12 11.87 5.80
N LYS A 655 -8.93 11.73 7.11
CA LYS A 655 -7.87 10.93 7.72
C LYS A 655 -8.17 9.45 7.44
N TYR A 656 -7.21 8.74 6.83
CA TYR A 656 -7.32 7.31 6.64
C TYR A 656 -6.29 6.54 7.49
N ASP A 657 -6.79 5.63 8.33
CA ASP A 657 -5.96 4.74 9.14
C ASP A 657 -5.59 3.50 8.31
N VAL A 658 -4.39 3.51 7.75
CA VAL A 658 -3.90 2.39 6.92
C VAL A 658 -3.83 1.09 7.72
N PHE A 659 -4.12 -0.03 7.05
CA PHE A 659 -4.31 -1.36 7.64
C PHE A 659 -5.49 -1.51 8.61
N SER A 660 -6.28 -0.46 8.90
CA SER A 660 -7.38 -0.54 9.86
C SER A 660 -8.37 -1.67 9.54
N GLY A 661 -8.66 -2.49 10.55
CA GLY A 661 -9.51 -3.68 10.47
C GLY A 661 -8.76 -4.97 10.08
N ASN A 662 -7.51 -4.89 9.62
CA ASN A 662 -6.73 -6.11 9.35
C ASN A 662 -6.23 -6.75 10.65
N PRO A 663 -6.13 -8.09 10.71
CA PRO A 663 -5.20 -8.77 11.59
C PRO A 663 -3.77 -8.26 11.46
N GLU A 664 -3.01 -8.26 12.56
CA GLU A 664 -1.56 -8.08 12.48
C GLU A 664 -0.88 -9.16 11.64
N ASN A 665 0.22 -8.78 11.00
CA ASN A 665 1.08 -9.64 10.20
C ASN A 665 0.33 -10.34 9.06
N ASN A 666 -0.61 -9.62 8.44
CA ASN A 666 -1.34 -10.07 7.26
C ASN A 666 -0.84 -9.33 6.02
N TRP A 667 -0.54 -10.07 4.95
CA TRP A 667 -0.13 -9.47 3.68
C TRP A 667 -1.30 -8.73 3.05
N THR A 668 -1.07 -7.50 2.60
CA THR A 668 -2.02 -6.71 1.81
C THR A 668 -1.38 -6.30 0.48
N ASN A 669 -2.17 -5.69 -0.40
CA ASN A 669 -1.66 -5.09 -1.64
C ASN A 669 -0.63 -3.98 -1.39
N PHE A 670 -0.49 -3.49 -0.13
CA PHE A 670 0.45 -2.47 0.32
C PHE A 670 1.62 -3.05 1.16
N GLY A 671 1.71 -4.38 1.24
CA GLY A 671 2.71 -5.10 2.03
C GLY A 671 2.27 -5.41 3.47
N LEU A 672 3.22 -5.49 4.40
CA LEU A 672 2.97 -5.91 5.79
C LEU A 672 2.97 -4.75 6.79
N ASP A 673 2.02 -4.76 7.73
CA ASP A 673 1.98 -3.80 8.85
C ASP A 673 3.22 -3.84 9.76
N THR A 674 4.01 -4.93 9.69
CA THR A 674 5.22 -5.12 10.50
C THR A 674 6.43 -4.34 9.98
N TRP A 675 6.37 -3.78 8.77
CA TRP A 675 7.42 -2.90 8.26
C TRP A 675 7.28 -1.54 8.92
N SER A 676 8.37 -1.03 9.50
CA SER A 676 8.39 0.35 9.98
C SER A 676 8.35 1.27 8.76
N ARG A 677 7.53 2.31 8.80
CA ARG A 677 7.31 3.16 7.62
C ARG A 677 7.28 4.63 7.94
N ASP A 678 7.81 5.39 7.00
CA ASP A 678 7.68 6.83 6.96
C ASP A 678 6.23 7.21 6.62
N TYR A 679 5.73 8.27 7.25
CA TYR A 679 4.40 8.85 7.01
C TYR A 679 4.48 10.38 7.04
N LEU A 680 3.52 11.04 6.40
CA LEU A 680 3.31 12.47 6.61
C LEU A 680 2.81 12.74 8.03
N ALA A 681 1.96 11.87 8.57
CA ALA A 681 1.41 11.99 9.91
C ALA A 681 1.29 10.66 10.65
N VAL A 682 1.40 10.74 11.98
CA VAL A 682 1.17 9.63 12.90
C VAL A 682 0.17 10.04 13.98
N SER A 683 -0.44 9.04 14.64
CA SER A 683 -1.54 9.27 15.57
C SER A 683 -1.09 9.90 16.88
N GLY A 684 -1.79 10.96 17.31
CA GLY A 684 -1.63 11.58 18.63
C GLY A 684 -2.12 10.73 19.81
N GLU A 685 -2.72 9.56 19.55
CA GLU A 685 -3.14 8.61 20.59
C GLU A 685 -1.94 8.02 21.36
N CYS A 686 -0.78 7.90 20.71
CA CYS A 686 0.49 7.49 21.30
C CYS A 686 1.65 8.01 20.43
N LEU A 687 2.13 9.24 20.69
CA LEU A 687 3.10 9.95 19.86
C LEU A 687 4.31 10.39 20.67
N MET A 688 5.49 9.91 20.31
CA MET A 688 6.77 10.34 20.85
C MET A 688 7.46 11.37 19.94
N ILE A 689 8.06 12.39 20.53
CA ILE A 689 8.87 13.39 19.81
C ILE A 689 10.01 13.90 20.70
N ASN A 690 11.15 14.23 20.11
CA ASN A 690 12.20 14.96 20.81
C ASN A 690 11.69 16.35 21.25
N LYS A 691 11.89 16.72 22.52
CA LYS A 691 11.38 17.97 23.08
C LYS A 691 11.88 19.21 22.34
N LYS A 692 13.14 19.21 21.87
CA LYS A 692 13.68 20.32 21.07
C LYS A 692 12.97 20.42 19.72
N THR A 693 12.77 19.29 19.03
CA THR A 693 12.03 19.25 17.76
C THR A 693 10.59 19.72 17.93
N PHE A 694 9.93 19.34 19.03
CA PHE A 694 8.58 19.80 19.36
C PHE A 694 8.48 21.33 19.47
N PHE A 695 9.36 21.96 20.25
CA PHE A 695 9.38 23.42 20.36
C PHE A 695 9.87 24.11 19.09
N GLN A 696 10.83 23.52 18.37
CA GLN A 696 11.24 24.02 17.06
C GLN A 696 10.08 24.02 16.06
N ALA A 697 9.15 23.07 16.14
CA ALA A 697 7.93 23.04 15.35
C ALA A 697 6.90 24.08 15.80
N GLY A 698 6.99 24.60 17.02
CA GLY A 698 6.05 25.54 17.63
C GLY A 698 4.99 24.89 18.52
N GLY A 699 5.22 23.66 19.00
CA GLY A 699 4.25 22.92 19.83
C GLY A 699 2.98 22.53 19.07
N PHE A 700 1.89 22.20 19.77
CA PHE A 700 0.57 22.03 19.15
C PHE A 700 -0.08 23.39 18.87
N ASP A 701 -0.79 23.52 17.74
CA ASP A 701 -1.57 24.73 17.45
C ASP A 701 -2.82 24.78 18.34
N GLU A 702 -2.88 25.78 19.22
CA GLU A 702 -3.96 25.97 20.19
C GLU A 702 -5.27 26.43 19.55
N ASN A 703 -5.22 26.93 18.31
CA ASN A 703 -6.42 27.31 17.55
C ASN A 703 -7.07 26.12 16.82
N LYS A 704 -6.43 24.94 16.86
CA LYS A 704 -6.90 23.69 16.26
C LYS A 704 -7.44 22.73 17.31
N TYR A 705 -8.75 22.58 17.31
CA TYR A 705 -9.46 21.61 18.15
C TYR A 705 -9.46 20.18 17.57
N TYR A 706 -9.20 20.03 16.26
CA TYR A 706 -9.14 18.73 15.57
C TYR A 706 -7.91 18.66 14.63
N GLY A 707 -7.42 17.45 14.39
CA GLY A 707 -6.25 17.20 13.53
C GLY A 707 -4.95 17.83 14.02
N ASN A 708 -4.84 18.12 15.31
CA ASN A 708 -3.66 18.77 15.92
C ASN A 708 -2.40 17.90 15.86
N ASP A 709 -2.57 16.57 15.91
CA ASP A 709 -1.52 15.58 15.69
C ASP A 709 -1.02 15.60 14.24
N ILE A 710 -1.93 15.63 13.26
CA ILE A 710 -1.60 15.77 11.84
C ILE A 710 -0.88 17.09 11.58
N ASP A 711 -1.39 18.20 12.12
CA ASP A 711 -0.78 19.52 11.99
C ASP A 711 0.66 19.57 12.53
N LEU A 712 0.89 19.06 13.74
CA LEU A 712 2.23 18.96 14.30
C LEU A 712 3.15 18.13 13.40
N CYS A 713 2.71 16.93 12.99
CA CYS A 713 3.50 16.05 12.13
C CYS A 713 3.90 16.71 10.81
N LEU A 714 2.98 17.46 10.19
CA LEU A 714 3.25 18.17 8.93
C LEU A 714 4.20 19.35 9.13
N ARG A 715 4.10 20.10 10.23
CA ARG A 715 5.08 21.16 10.56
C ARG A 715 6.46 20.60 10.84
N VAL A 716 6.54 19.47 11.53
CA VAL A 716 7.77 18.70 11.75
C VAL A 716 8.34 18.22 10.40
N HIS A 717 7.49 17.69 9.52
CA HIS A 717 7.89 17.27 8.18
C HIS A 717 8.42 18.42 7.31
N LYS A 718 7.75 19.58 7.33
CA LYS A 718 8.19 20.80 6.62
C LYS A 718 9.57 21.31 7.10
N LYS A 719 10.01 20.92 8.31
CA LYS A 719 11.35 21.24 8.84
C LYS A 719 12.42 20.21 8.45
N GLY A 720 12.08 19.22 7.62
CA GLY A 720 13.02 18.22 7.10
C GLY A 720 13.09 16.93 7.93
N PHE A 721 12.22 16.75 8.93
CA PHE A 721 12.16 15.52 9.71
C PHE A 721 11.17 14.51 9.08
N ARG A 722 11.40 13.22 9.24
CA ARG A 722 10.47 12.16 8.83
C ARG A 722 9.68 11.65 10.04
N ASN A 723 8.38 11.45 9.86
CA ASN A 723 7.54 10.84 10.90
C ASN A 723 7.45 9.33 10.65
N LEU A 724 7.42 8.53 11.71
CA LEU A 724 7.63 7.09 11.64
C LEU A 724 6.58 6.33 12.45
N CYS A 725 5.93 5.35 11.83
CA CYS A 725 5.21 4.31 12.57
C CYS A 725 6.10 3.07 12.67
N ILE A 726 6.37 2.61 13.89
CA ILE A 726 7.15 1.40 14.14
C ILE A 726 6.25 0.17 13.97
N GLY A 727 6.57 -0.69 13.02
CA GLY A 727 5.75 -1.89 12.71
C GLY A 727 5.93 -3.05 13.69
N THR A 728 7.02 -3.06 14.47
CA THR A 728 7.41 -4.16 15.36
C THR A 728 6.86 -4.05 16.78
N VAL A 729 6.25 -2.92 17.13
CA VAL A 729 5.68 -2.67 18.46
C VAL A 729 4.22 -2.25 18.33
N SER A 730 3.39 -2.77 19.24
CA SER A 730 1.98 -2.45 19.32
C SER A 730 1.53 -2.15 20.74
N VAL A 731 0.49 -1.32 20.85
CA VAL A 731 -0.26 -1.02 22.09
C VAL A 731 -1.74 -1.25 21.84
N TYR A 732 -2.53 -1.49 22.88
CA TYR A 732 -3.98 -1.70 22.76
C TYR A 732 -4.76 -0.45 23.16
N GLN A 733 -5.92 -0.23 22.54
CA GLN A 733 -6.85 0.81 22.98
C GLN A 733 -8.12 0.21 23.56
N LEU A 734 -8.46 0.61 24.79
CA LEU A 734 -9.63 0.17 25.53
C LEU A 734 -10.86 1.02 25.17
N GLY A 735 -11.88 0.38 24.59
CA GLY A 735 -13.15 1.02 24.25
C GLY A 735 -13.08 1.99 23.06
N ILE A 736 -14.21 2.60 22.74
CA ILE A 736 -14.30 3.66 21.73
C ILE A 736 -13.81 4.95 22.40
N GLY A 737 -12.82 5.63 21.83
CA GLY A 737 -12.31 6.91 22.36
C GLY A 737 -13.44 7.94 22.52
N LEU A 738 -13.28 8.89 23.45
CA LEU A 738 -14.31 9.89 23.77
C LEU A 738 -14.61 10.94 22.70
N ARG A 739 -14.04 10.86 21.50
CA ARG A 739 -14.37 11.83 20.45
C ARG A 739 -15.66 11.42 19.75
N LYS A 740 -16.76 11.99 20.25
CA LYS A 740 -18.12 11.86 19.70
C LYS A 740 -18.63 13.19 19.16
N ASP A 741 -17.74 14.13 18.87
CA ASP A 741 -18.13 15.38 18.26
C ASP A 741 -18.19 15.16 16.75
N GLU A 742 -19.40 15.28 16.18
CA GLU A 742 -19.57 15.45 14.74
C GLU A 742 -18.77 16.69 14.34
N ILE A 743 -17.64 16.47 13.66
CA ILE A 743 -16.80 17.56 13.18
C ILE A 743 -17.59 18.25 12.09
N SER A 744 -17.76 19.57 12.21
CA SER A 744 -18.43 20.32 11.17
C SER A 744 -17.63 20.22 9.86
N PRO A 745 -18.27 20.08 8.69
CA PRO A 745 -17.57 20.09 7.39
C PRO A 745 -16.69 21.34 7.20
N THR A 746 -17.08 22.46 7.82
CA THR A 746 -16.33 23.72 7.86
C THR A 746 -15.03 23.63 8.65
N ASP A 747 -14.99 22.91 9.76
CA ASP A 747 -13.77 22.69 10.53
C ASP A 747 -12.81 21.77 9.79
N VAL A 748 -13.34 20.73 9.14
CA VAL A 748 -12.56 19.86 8.25
C VAL A 748 -11.90 20.70 7.16
N GLN A 749 -12.67 21.53 6.44
CA GLN A 749 -12.12 22.39 5.38
C GLN A 749 -11.04 23.37 5.88
N ARG A 750 -11.25 24.03 7.03
CA ARG A 750 -10.26 24.94 7.64
C ARG A 750 -8.98 24.22 8.06
N ILE A 751 -9.10 22.99 8.57
CA ILE A 751 -7.95 22.16 8.96
C ILE A 751 -7.14 21.76 7.73
N LEU A 752 -7.80 21.53 6.60
CA LEU A 752 -7.21 20.98 5.39
C LEU A 752 -6.62 22.01 4.44
N GLU A 753 -7.02 23.28 4.53
CA GLU A 753 -6.57 24.32 3.60
C GLU A 753 -5.03 24.42 3.49
N PRO A 754 -4.24 24.37 4.59
CA PRO A 754 -2.77 24.40 4.50
C PRO A 754 -2.16 23.12 3.90
N TYR A 755 -2.98 22.08 3.67
CA TYR A 755 -2.58 20.74 3.24
C TYR A 755 -3.19 20.36 1.88
N ARG A 756 -3.91 21.29 1.25
CA ARG A 756 -4.58 21.09 -0.04
C ARG A 756 -3.66 20.56 -1.14
N ILE A 757 -2.38 20.93 -1.11
CA ILE A 757 -1.41 20.41 -2.07
C ILE A 757 -1.31 18.88 -2.04
N PHE A 758 -1.36 18.25 -0.86
CA PHE A 758 -1.36 16.79 -0.73
C PHE A 758 -2.70 16.16 -1.10
N LEU A 759 -3.78 16.94 -1.11
CA LEU A 759 -5.08 16.51 -1.65
C LEU A 759 -5.04 16.46 -3.18
N GLU A 760 -4.27 17.36 -3.81
CA GLU A 760 -4.14 17.46 -5.27
C GLU A 760 -3.07 16.52 -5.83
N THR A 761 -1.95 16.33 -5.12
CA THR A 761 -0.85 15.47 -5.56
C THR A 761 -0.87 14.05 -4.98
N GLY A 762 -1.68 13.81 -3.95
CA GLY A 762 -1.68 12.56 -3.16
C GLY A 762 -0.62 12.55 -2.05
N ASP A 763 -0.82 11.66 -1.06
CA ASP A 763 0.17 11.38 -0.01
C ASP A 763 1.36 10.60 -0.61
N PRO A 764 2.60 11.10 -0.49
CA PRO A 764 3.77 10.48 -1.10
C PRO A 764 4.09 9.10 -0.53
N TYR A 765 3.60 8.77 0.68
CA TYR A 765 3.80 7.47 1.29
C TYR A 765 2.66 6.49 1.01
N TYR A 766 1.70 6.82 0.15
CA TYR A 766 0.61 5.92 -0.25
C TYR A 766 0.56 5.70 -1.76
N ASN A 767 0.13 4.51 -2.18
CA ASN A 767 0.01 4.20 -3.60
C ASN A 767 -1.36 4.65 -4.14
N PRO A 768 -1.43 5.43 -5.23
CA PRO A 768 -2.68 5.94 -5.78
C PRO A 768 -3.59 4.85 -6.40
N ASN A 769 -3.11 3.63 -6.59
CA ASN A 769 -3.92 2.49 -7.01
C ASN A 769 -4.69 1.84 -5.85
N LEU A 770 -4.46 2.28 -4.62
CA LEU A 770 -5.15 1.78 -3.43
C LEU A 770 -6.21 2.76 -2.98
N SER A 771 -7.33 2.23 -2.49
CA SER A 771 -8.45 3.08 -2.11
C SER A 771 -8.16 3.88 -0.85
N LEU A 772 -8.61 5.14 -0.86
CA LEU A 772 -8.65 6.01 0.32
C LEU A 772 -9.99 5.91 1.06
N LYS A 773 -11.00 5.27 0.46
CA LYS A 773 -12.35 5.11 1.01
C LYS A 773 -12.57 3.72 1.59
N GLU A 774 -12.09 2.70 0.90
CA GLU A 774 -12.24 1.32 1.34
C GLU A 774 -11.13 0.93 2.31
N LYS A 775 -11.50 0.29 3.43
CA LYS A 775 -10.56 -0.26 4.42
C LYS A 775 -9.70 -1.38 3.84
N LEU A 776 -8.71 -1.84 4.59
CA LEU A 776 -7.93 -3.06 4.32
C LEU A 776 -6.96 -2.98 3.12
N CYS A 777 -6.59 -1.77 2.67
CA CYS A 777 -5.67 -1.56 1.53
C CYS A 777 -6.18 -2.22 0.23
N LYS A 778 -7.47 -2.08 -0.03
CA LYS A 778 -8.13 -2.55 -1.25
C LYS A 778 -7.77 -1.69 -2.46
N LEU A 779 -8.03 -2.20 -3.66
CA LEU A 779 -7.76 -1.45 -4.89
C LEU A 779 -8.75 -0.30 -5.08
N GLU A 780 -8.26 0.82 -5.59
CA GLU A 780 -9.11 1.92 -6.03
C GLU A 780 -9.78 1.53 -7.35
N LEU A 781 -11.03 1.06 -7.25
CA LEU A 781 -11.85 0.67 -8.39
C LEU A 781 -12.77 1.80 -8.86
N MET A 782 -12.67 3.02 -8.33
CA MET A 782 -13.42 4.19 -8.81
C MET A 782 -12.61 5.49 -8.69
N GLN A 783 -11.86 5.84 -9.74
CA GLN A 783 -11.14 7.14 -9.81
C GLN A 783 -12.07 8.30 -10.10
#